data_AF-A0A444RXQ8-F1
#
_entry.id   AF-A0A444RXQ8-F1
#
_cell.length_a   1.000
_cell.length_b   1.000
_cell.length_c   1.000
_cell.angle_alpha   90.00
_cell.angle_beta   90.00
_cell.angle_gamma   90.00
#
_symmetry.space_group_name_H-M   'P 1'
#
loop_
_entity.id
_entity.type
_entity.pdbx_description
1 polymer ?
#
loop_
_entity_poly.entity_id
_entity_poly.type
_entity_poly.pdbx_seq_one_letter_code
_entity_poly.pdbx_strand_id
1 'polypeptide(L)'
;MARSISSDKRESATSEQERTKRRSADKAHRRDLWPLDTSKANGHTHRTGLSQKPIAAMASKASKVDIKLDPIWEDLDWAIGQMLIMGWDGTEVTPQIRTLIEEHHLGSILLTAKNLKSAHQTAKLVQELQTIAHKANHPQPLLIAVDQENGGVNSLFDEDYVCQFPSAMGIAATGRAELAYEVNKATASAVGACGVNMMLGPVLDVLSNARYQPLGVRATGDDPQEVSQYGIAAMNGIRDAGLACCGKHFPSYGNLDFLGSSLDIPMITQTLEELSLSAIVPFRNAIATGKLDAMFVGGCGISNPSMNIAHACLSDQVVDDLLRNELGFDGVAISECLEMQALSHDIGVQNGVVMAVEAGCDLVLLCRAYDVQLEAIRGLKLGLENGIITRGRVMTSLNRVVKLKSTCTSWQTALNPPGVSLLSKLRPSHLALSTKAYDDSITVIRDKDQLIPLSRSMDPDEELLLLTPLVKPSPASSLTKSLLQSKGDQSGAPHIHEKWAHRDRGSIMSGEGVFRDFGRSLARARHGKLLHTSYTANGVRPVHENLIHRASTIIIVTADANRNLYQSGFTKHVEMMCSMLRSRGQRKSVMVVAVSSPYDFALDKTIGTYICTFDFTENALNALVRALCGDFVPKGSLPGTLRKSKKVLKSRQNWIVEEYDRERDADGLHELIKATARANSADLGCLETATAASFELFNPKIDETHFVVRNSSTNALYGFAATYAIDRTGILGAIFVDPSKRNHSVGRSLHRRAIRHLTKKRSIKKVQLGTCFPGIFLGIPIGEGIAASWFANNGWDIQFPKRLTNLVINDLSTWIVPEGLLQGIQRASISFDLIHGLDNGDAERVLSHVSQHATAEVLELYRCALQETKACGIVRAKKADDTLLGTIIICSPGSPLATYVPPLMPRRGEGIGGVLAPVVPPTSQDVLVLQGLVLMGTRQNKAHKSAKTVLSWVQDAAYEHVVAMGFEILQSFEEITNTPDTWADLI
;
A
#
# COMPACT_ATOMS: atom_id res chain seq x y z
N MET A 1 -2.42 58.25 -37.59
CA MET A 1 -1.99 57.40 -38.73
C MET A 1 -2.84 56.13 -38.65
N ALA A 2 -3.65 55.71 -39.64
CA ALA A 2 -3.33 55.40 -41.05
C ALA A 2 -2.44 54.14 -41.12
N ARG A 3 -2.81 52.99 -41.74
CA ARG A 3 -3.92 52.58 -42.67
C ARG A 3 -4.32 51.11 -42.34
N SER A 4 -5.58 50.64 -42.43
CA SER A 4 -6.48 50.35 -43.59
C SER A 4 -5.90 49.31 -44.59
N ILE A 5 -6.63 48.42 -45.27
CA ILE A 5 -8.08 48.20 -45.57
C ILE A 5 -8.23 46.71 -46.06
N SER A 6 -9.34 45.98 -46.20
CA SER A 6 -10.81 46.07 -45.95
C SER A 6 -11.28 44.69 -45.36
N SER A 7 -12.47 44.08 -45.48
CA SER A 7 -13.86 44.29 -45.98
C SER A 7 -14.76 43.20 -45.30
N ASP A 8 -16.07 43.30 -45.03
CA ASP A 8 -17.28 43.77 -45.75
C ASP A 8 -17.82 42.77 -46.82
N LYS A 9 -19.14 42.43 -46.91
CA LYS A 9 -20.38 43.03 -46.33
C LYS A 9 -21.64 42.13 -46.46
N ARG A 10 -22.62 42.25 -45.53
CA ARG A 10 -24.12 42.19 -45.73
C ARG A 10 -24.78 40.85 -46.20
N GLU A 11 -26.10 40.60 -46.14
CA GLU A 11 -27.32 41.29 -45.61
C GLU A 11 -28.46 40.29 -45.24
N SER A 12 -29.60 40.77 -44.68
CA SER A 12 -31.00 40.20 -44.60
C SER A 12 -31.27 38.68 -44.72
N ALA A 13 -32.00 37.96 -43.84
CA ALA A 13 -33.33 38.16 -43.21
C ALA A 13 -34.56 37.57 -43.96
N THR A 14 -35.29 36.66 -43.26
CA THR A 14 -36.73 36.27 -43.36
C THR A 14 -37.36 35.68 -44.65
N SER A 15 -37.67 34.37 -44.55
CA SER A 15 -38.94 33.67 -44.90
C SER A 15 -39.64 33.83 -46.27
N GLU A 16 -39.91 32.69 -46.93
CA GLU A 16 -41.30 32.24 -47.22
C GLU A 16 -41.43 30.72 -47.53
N GLN A 17 -42.64 30.25 -47.88
CA GLN A 17 -43.00 28.85 -48.18
C GLN A 17 -42.77 28.51 -49.68
N GLU A 18 -43.06 27.36 -50.31
CA GLU A 18 -44.06 26.29 -50.09
C GLU A 18 -43.75 25.06 -51.04
N ARG A 19 -44.43 23.90 -50.86
CA ARG A 19 -44.67 22.80 -51.86
C ARG A 19 -43.55 21.80 -52.24
N THR A 20 -43.80 20.53 -52.62
CA THR A 20 -45.01 19.63 -52.54
C THR A 20 -44.71 18.13 -52.76
N LYS A 21 -45.65 17.24 -52.30
CA LYS A 21 -46.05 15.91 -52.86
C LYS A 21 -45.08 14.71 -52.64
N ARG A 22 -45.52 13.42 -52.61
CA ARG A 22 -46.81 12.77 -52.99
C ARG A 22 -47.02 11.35 -52.36
N ARG A 23 -48.24 11.05 -51.85
CA ARG A 23 -49.00 9.74 -51.89
C ARG A 23 -48.43 8.44 -51.23
N SER A 24 -49.20 7.42 -50.80
CA SER A 24 -50.67 7.27 -50.52
C SER A 24 -51.11 5.89 -49.95
N ALA A 25 -52.10 5.88 -49.03
CA ALA A 25 -53.20 4.89 -48.83
C ALA A 25 -52.84 3.43 -48.39
N ASP A 26 -53.73 2.55 -47.88
CA ASP A 26 -55.18 2.63 -47.58
C ASP A 26 -55.64 1.62 -46.47
N LYS A 27 -56.88 1.80 -45.94
CA LYS A 27 -57.90 0.88 -45.28
C LYS A 27 -57.53 -0.57 -44.81
N ALA A 28 -58.25 -1.27 -43.89
CA ALA A 28 -59.28 -1.03 -42.84
C ALA A 28 -59.53 -2.41 -42.10
N HIS A 29 -60.65 -2.91 -41.51
CA HIS A 29 -62.07 -2.51 -41.31
C HIS A 29 -62.83 -3.46 -40.30
N ARG A 30 -63.85 -2.97 -39.55
CA ARG A 30 -65.05 -3.68 -38.98
C ARG A 30 -64.92 -4.70 -37.79
N ARG A 31 -65.66 -4.56 -36.66
CA ARG A 31 -67.06 -5.00 -36.26
C ARG A 31 -67.15 -6.44 -35.66
N ASP A 32 -68.06 -6.85 -34.76
CA ASP A 32 -69.11 -6.22 -33.89
C ASP A 32 -69.55 -7.23 -32.78
N LEU A 33 -70.47 -6.83 -31.88
CA LEU A 33 -71.41 -7.62 -31.03
C LEU A 33 -71.08 -7.99 -29.54
N TRP A 34 -72.18 -8.04 -28.78
CA TRP A 34 -72.45 -8.25 -27.33
C TRP A 34 -73.71 -9.18 -27.29
N PRO A 35 -74.05 -10.03 -26.28
CA PRO A 35 -74.26 -9.61 -24.86
C PRO A 35 -74.09 -10.64 -23.70
N LEU A 36 -74.11 -10.12 -22.45
CA LEU A 36 -74.72 -10.61 -21.16
C LEU A 36 -74.61 -12.12 -20.74
N ASP A 37 -74.56 -12.52 -19.45
CA ASP A 37 -75.01 -11.87 -18.20
C ASP A 37 -74.24 -12.31 -16.89
N THR A 38 -74.50 -11.62 -15.76
CA THR A 38 -74.27 -11.92 -14.32
C THR A 38 -73.26 -13.01 -13.88
N SER A 39 -72.24 -12.75 -13.04
CA SER A 39 -72.39 -12.35 -11.63
C SER A 39 -71.05 -12.17 -10.84
N LYS A 40 -71.10 -11.35 -9.77
CA LYS A 40 -70.19 -11.22 -8.59
C LYS A 40 -68.73 -11.76 -8.64
N ALA A 41 -67.73 -10.86 -8.54
CA ALA A 41 -67.02 -10.54 -7.27
C ALA A 41 -65.74 -9.68 -7.46
N ASN A 42 -65.45 -8.84 -6.45
CA ASN A 42 -64.16 -8.20 -6.10
C ASN A 42 -63.12 -7.94 -7.22
N GLY A 43 -63.11 -6.72 -7.76
CA GLY A 43 -62.10 -6.29 -8.73
C GLY A 43 -60.75 -5.88 -8.12
N HIS A 44 -59.67 -6.36 -8.74
CA HIS A 44 -58.33 -5.75 -8.75
C HIS A 44 -57.80 -5.87 -10.20
N THR A 45 -57.65 -4.76 -10.90
CA THR A 45 -57.43 -4.76 -12.37
C THR A 45 -55.95 -4.80 -12.76
N HIS A 46 -55.59 -5.89 -13.46
CA HIS A 46 -54.66 -5.99 -14.60
C HIS A 46 -53.33 -5.19 -14.59
N ARG A 47 -52.18 -5.87 -14.58
CA ARG A 47 -51.48 -6.43 -15.76
C ARG A 47 -50.97 -5.36 -16.75
N THR A 48 -49.70 -4.94 -16.61
CA THR A 48 -48.49 -5.47 -17.30
C THR A 48 -48.17 -4.82 -18.64
N GLY A 49 -47.07 -4.05 -18.70
CA GLY A 49 -46.56 -3.44 -19.94
C GLY A 49 -45.25 -2.66 -19.69
N LEU A 50 -44.12 -3.34 -19.88
CA LEU A 50 -42.72 -2.87 -19.89
C LEU A 50 -42.45 -1.35 -19.84
N SER A 51 -41.69 -0.91 -18.83
CA SER A 51 -40.83 0.28 -18.92
C SER A 51 -39.54 0.07 -18.11
N GLN A 52 -38.44 0.67 -18.55
CA GLN A 52 -37.12 0.55 -17.93
C GLN A 52 -37.07 1.32 -16.61
N LYS A 53 -36.33 0.80 -15.60
CA LYS A 53 -35.97 1.55 -14.39
C LYS A 53 -34.48 1.37 -14.05
N PRO A 54 -33.78 2.42 -13.56
CA PRO A 54 -32.40 2.30 -13.11
C PRO A 54 -32.26 1.43 -11.85
N ILE A 55 -31.08 0.84 -11.66
CA ILE A 55 -30.73 0.07 -10.47
C ILE A 55 -30.25 1.04 -9.39
N ALA A 56 -31.14 1.41 -8.47
CA ALA A 56 -30.84 2.28 -7.32
C ALA A 56 -31.51 1.73 -6.04
N ALA A 57 -31.05 0.55 -5.57
CA ALA A 57 -31.65 -0.14 -4.43
C ALA A 57 -30.70 -1.11 -3.68
N MET A 58 -29.46 -0.66 -3.39
CA MET A 58 -28.61 -1.30 -2.37
C MET A 58 -28.02 -0.26 -1.40
N ALA A 59 -28.89 0.57 -0.84
CA ALA A 59 -28.56 1.34 0.37
C ALA A 59 -28.37 0.36 1.54
N SER A 60 -27.31 0.55 2.32
CA SER A 60 -26.98 -0.33 3.44
C SER A 60 -28.01 -0.23 4.57
N LYS A 61 -28.36 -1.37 5.18
CA LYS A 61 -29.07 -1.40 6.47
C LYS A 61 -28.09 -1.08 7.61
N ALA A 62 -27.57 0.14 7.63
CA ALA A 62 -26.99 0.71 8.84
C ALA A 62 -28.13 0.91 9.85
N SER A 63 -27.98 0.40 11.07
CA SER A 63 -28.93 0.64 12.16
C SER A 63 -28.85 2.11 12.57
N LYS A 64 -29.91 2.89 12.29
CA LYS A 64 -30.08 4.21 12.91
C LYS A 64 -30.19 4.05 14.41
N VAL A 65 -29.09 4.33 15.11
CA VAL A 65 -29.13 4.68 16.53
C VAL A 65 -29.45 6.16 16.58
N ASP A 66 -30.75 6.48 16.65
CA ASP A 66 -31.18 7.86 16.93
C ASP A 66 -30.75 8.17 18.37
N ILE A 67 -29.57 8.80 18.51
CA ILE A 67 -29.11 9.36 19.78
C ILE A 67 -30.08 10.47 20.12
N LYS A 68 -30.98 10.21 21.07
CA LYS A 68 -31.94 11.21 21.54
C LYS A 68 -31.15 12.29 22.27
N LEU A 69 -30.93 13.41 21.58
CA LEU A 69 -30.21 14.56 22.10
C LEU A 69 -30.79 15.00 23.45
N ASP A 70 -29.89 15.34 24.37
CA ASP A 70 -30.22 15.92 25.68
C ASP A 70 -31.02 17.23 25.50
N PRO A 71 -32.07 17.49 26.30
CA PRO A 71 -32.84 18.73 26.22
C PRO A 71 -32.04 20.04 26.31
N ILE A 72 -30.83 20.02 26.89
CA ILE A 72 -29.93 21.19 26.90
C ILE A 72 -29.61 21.71 25.48
N TRP A 73 -29.63 20.82 24.47
CA TRP A 73 -29.35 21.18 23.08
C TRP A 73 -30.49 21.93 22.37
N GLU A 74 -31.66 22.06 23.01
CA GLU A 74 -32.68 23.01 22.56
C GLU A 74 -32.22 24.47 22.77
N ASP A 75 -31.29 24.73 23.69
CA ASP A 75 -30.63 26.02 23.84
C ASP A 75 -29.62 26.24 22.68
N LEU A 76 -29.85 27.30 21.92
CA LEU A 76 -29.03 27.63 20.76
C LEU A 76 -27.63 28.12 21.15
N ASP A 77 -27.44 28.71 22.33
CA ASP A 77 -26.11 29.14 22.76
C ASP A 77 -25.20 27.94 23.06
N TRP A 78 -25.74 26.90 23.69
CA TRP A 78 -25.06 25.61 23.85
C TRP A 78 -24.78 24.94 22.51
N ALA A 79 -25.75 24.93 21.58
CA ALA A 79 -25.57 24.33 20.26
C ALA A 79 -24.49 25.06 19.43
N ILE A 80 -24.50 26.40 19.40
CA ILE A 80 -23.49 27.24 18.73
C ILE A 80 -22.11 26.98 19.32
N GLY A 81 -21.97 26.94 20.64
CA GLY A 81 -20.70 26.68 21.32
C GLY A 81 -20.04 25.37 20.89
N GLN A 82 -20.82 24.31 20.62
CA GLN A 82 -20.28 23.04 20.13
C GLN A 82 -19.90 23.04 18.64
N MET A 83 -20.42 23.97 17.82
CA MET A 83 -20.11 24.09 16.39
C MET A 83 -18.82 24.91 16.11
N LEU A 84 -18.08 25.26 17.15
CA LEU A 84 -16.87 26.08 17.07
C LEU A 84 -15.64 25.31 17.57
N ILE A 85 -14.51 25.49 16.87
CA ILE A 85 -13.19 25.04 17.32
C ILE A 85 -12.24 26.24 17.38
N MET A 86 -11.68 26.50 18.56
CA MET A 86 -10.92 27.74 18.83
C MET A 86 -9.57 27.48 19.49
N GLY A 87 -8.60 28.37 19.26
CA GLY A 87 -7.27 28.33 19.88
C GLY A 87 -6.87 29.69 20.47
N TRP A 88 -5.68 29.78 21.05
CA TRP A 88 -5.09 31.02 21.57
C TRP A 88 -3.56 30.95 21.58
N ASP A 89 -2.91 32.10 21.78
CA ASP A 89 -1.46 32.18 21.96
C ASP A 89 -1.08 32.06 23.45
N GLY A 90 -0.20 31.11 23.79
CA GLY A 90 0.34 30.94 25.14
C GLY A 90 0.22 29.51 25.67
N THR A 91 0.99 29.18 26.72
CA THR A 91 1.11 27.81 27.26
C THR A 91 0.32 27.56 28.54
N GLU A 92 -0.62 28.46 28.85
CA GLU A 92 -1.43 28.47 30.07
C GLU A 92 -2.86 28.91 29.71
N VAL A 93 -3.83 28.57 30.55
CA VAL A 93 -5.24 28.97 30.34
C VAL A 93 -5.37 30.47 30.60
N THR A 94 -5.73 31.23 29.56
CA THR A 94 -5.99 32.66 29.66
C THR A 94 -7.44 32.94 30.11
N PRO A 95 -7.74 34.13 30.66
CA PRO A 95 -9.12 34.54 30.92
C PRO A 95 -10.03 34.46 29.69
N GLN A 96 -9.49 34.77 28.50
CA GLN A 96 -10.21 34.74 27.23
C GLN A 96 -10.70 33.33 26.88
N ILE A 97 -9.82 32.32 26.88
CA ILE A 97 -10.24 30.94 26.56
C ILE A 97 -11.11 30.35 27.69
N ARG A 98 -10.92 30.78 28.94
CA ARG A 98 -11.83 30.47 30.05
C ARG A 98 -13.25 30.97 29.76
N THR A 99 -13.44 32.25 29.45
CA THR A 99 -14.76 32.82 29.11
C THR A 99 -15.39 32.13 27.90
N LEU A 100 -14.61 31.75 26.87
CA LEU A 100 -15.15 30.96 25.75
C LEU A 100 -15.75 29.60 26.20
N ILE A 101 -15.11 28.91 27.15
CA ILE A 101 -15.59 27.62 27.66
C ILE A 101 -16.74 27.80 28.67
N GLU A 102 -16.64 28.77 29.58
CA GLU A 102 -17.57 28.98 30.69
C GLU A 102 -18.85 29.73 30.26
N GLU A 103 -18.74 30.79 29.46
CA GLU A 103 -19.85 31.70 29.09
C GLU A 103 -20.34 31.55 27.65
N HIS A 104 -19.54 30.95 26.76
CA HIS A 104 -19.90 30.71 25.34
C HIS A 104 -19.90 29.23 24.95
N HIS A 105 -19.86 28.34 25.97
CA HIS A 105 -20.07 26.90 25.85
C HIS A 105 -19.21 26.21 24.77
N LEU A 106 -18.00 26.75 24.50
CA LEU A 106 -17.09 26.28 23.46
C LEU A 106 -16.78 24.79 23.60
N GLY A 107 -17.14 24.00 22.59
CA GLY A 107 -17.02 22.55 22.62
C GLY A 107 -15.67 22.00 22.18
N SER A 108 -14.87 22.76 21.42
CA SER A 108 -13.66 22.24 20.77
C SER A 108 -12.49 23.24 20.83
N ILE A 109 -11.30 22.70 21.03
CA ILE A 109 -10.04 23.43 21.19
C ILE A 109 -9.03 22.98 20.12
N LEU A 110 -8.36 23.92 19.47
CA LEU A 110 -7.14 23.66 18.70
C LEU A 110 -5.91 24.05 19.53
N LEU A 111 -5.01 23.08 19.76
CA LEU A 111 -3.68 23.32 20.31
C LEU A 111 -2.62 23.32 19.20
N THR A 112 -1.65 24.21 19.34
CA THR A 112 -0.55 24.45 18.39
C THR A 112 0.79 24.39 19.11
N ALA A 113 1.91 24.39 18.37
CA ALA A 113 3.26 24.49 18.94
C ALA A 113 3.48 25.69 19.90
N LYS A 114 2.64 26.74 19.86
CA LYS A 114 2.68 27.85 20.82
C LYS A 114 2.16 27.49 22.22
N ASN A 115 1.31 26.46 22.31
CA ASN A 115 0.70 25.98 23.56
C ASN A 115 1.50 24.82 24.17
N LEU A 116 2.35 24.16 23.37
CA LEU A 116 2.93 22.85 23.63
C LEU A 116 4.46 22.94 23.84
N LYS A 117 4.88 23.04 25.11
CA LYS A 117 6.30 23.13 25.53
C LYS A 117 6.95 21.79 25.89
N SER A 118 6.17 20.87 26.44
CA SER A 118 6.58 19.54 26.90
C SER A 118 5.35 18.67 27.13
N ALA A 119 5.52 17.35 27.17
CA ALA A 119 4.46 16.41 27.47
C ALA A 119 3.82 16.65 28.84
N HIS A 120 4.63 16.97 29.86
CA HIS A 120 4.13 17.25 31.21
C HIS A 120 3.27 18.53 31.27
N GLN A 121 3.74 19.63 30.68
CA GLN A 121 2.98 20.88 30.65
C GLN A 121 1.72 20.77 29.77
N THR A 122 1.78 20.00 28.68
CA THR A 122 0.62 19.70 27.83
C THR A 122 -0.44 18.91 28.60
N ALA A 123 -0.06 17.83 29.28
CA ALA A 123 -1.00 17.03 30.07
C ALA A 123 -1.68 17.85 31.17
N LYS A 124 -0.92 18.75 31.85
CA LYS A 124 -1.49 19.69 32.83
C LYS A 124 -2.47 20.67 32.16
N LEU A 125 -2.07 21.30 31.04
CA LEU A 125 -2.90 22.28 30.34
C LEU A 125 -4.22 21.65 29.88
N VAL A 126 -4.18 20.47 29.27
CA VAL A 126 -5.38 19.76 28.82
C VAL A 126 -6.27 19.35 30.00
N GLN A 127 -5.69 18.84 31.09
CA GLN A 127 -6.45 18.52 32.31
C GLN A 127 -7.12 19.76 32.90
N GLU A 128 -6.48 20.93 32.85
CA GLU A 128 -7.07 22.19 33.30
C GLU A 128 -8.27 22.60 32.43
N LEU A 129 -8.12 22.60 31.10
CA LEU A 129 -9.22 22.89 30.16
C LEU A 129 -10.43 21.97 30.38
N GLN A 130 -10.19 20.66 30.51
CA GLN A 130 -11.25 19.68 30.77
C GLN A 130 -11.90 19.88 32.15
N THR A 131 -11.11 20.25 33.17
CA THR A 131 -11.63 20.59 34.51
C THR A 131 -12.52 21.83 34.48
N ILE A 132 -12.20 22.81 33.63
CA ILE A 132 -13.01 24.02 33.43
C ILE A 132 -14.34 23.68 32.78
N ALA A 133 -14.33 22.98 31.63
CA ALA A 133 -15.56 22.55 30.95
C ALA A 133 -16.45 21.68 31.85
N HIS A 134 -15.86 20.79 32.66
CA HIS A 134 -16.61 19.96 33.61
C HIS A 134 -17.30 20.81 34.70
N LYS A 135 -16.61 21.81 35.25
CA LYS A 135 -17.19 22.75 36.25
C LYS A 135 -18.22 23.70 35.64
N ALA A 136 -18.10 24.01 34.36
CA ALA A 136 -19.10 24.72 33.57
C ALA A 136 -20.29 23.84 33.14
N ASN A 137 -20.41 22.62 33.66
CA ASN A 137 -21.49 21.66 33.40
C ASN A 137 -21.66 21.27 31.92
N HIS A 138 -20.57 21.23 31.14
CA HIS A 138 -20.64 20.72 29.76
C HIS A 138 -21.16 19.28 29.74
N PRO A 139 -22.10 18.92 28.84
CA PRO A 139 -22.62 17.54 28.75
C PRO A 139 -21.54 16.51 28.37
N GLN A 140 -20.57 16.92 27.54
CA GLN A 140 -19.46 16.10 27.06
C GLN A 140 -18.12 16.84 27.20
N PRO A 141 -16.99 16.11 27.29
CA PRO A 141 -15.66 16.72 27.31
C PRO A 141 -15.38 17.62 26.11
N LEU A 142 -14.37 18.48 26.24
CA LEU A 142 -13.83 19.23 25.12
C LEU A 142 -13.19 18.28 24.10
N LEU A 143 -13.41 18.56 22.82
CA LEU A 143 -12.62 17.99 21.73
C LEU A 143 -11.28 18.75 21.71
N ILE A 144 -10.16 18.06 21.91
CA ILE A 144 -8.82 18.64 21.96
C ILE A 144 -8.07 18.16 20.73
N ALA A 145 -7.96 19.03 19.73
CA ALA A 145 -7.31 18.77 18.46
C ALA A 145 -5.87 19.32 18.43
N VAL A 146 -5.01 18.68 17.66
CA VAL A 146 -3.64 19.11 17.38
C VAL A 146 -3.26 18.79 15.94
N ASP A 147 -2.45 19.65 15.30
CA ASP A 147 -1.83 19.34 14.01
C ASP A 147 -0.47 18.64 14.24
N GLN A 148 -0.41 17.36 13.87
CA GLN A 148 0.65 16.43 14.27
C GLN A 148 0.86 15.37 13.18
N GLU A 149 1.43 15.80 12.04
CA GLU A 149 1.70 14.94 10.88
C GLU A 149 3.03 14.17 10.97
N ASN A 150 3.87 14.52 11.95
CA ASN A 150 5.29 14.16 12.05
C ASN A 150 6.16 14.88 11.00
N GLY A 151 7.45 14.53 10.91
CA GLY A 151 8.44 15.30 10.15
C GLY A 151 8.48 16.77 10.59
N GLY A 152 8.43 17.69 9.62
CA GLY A 152 8.42 19.14 9.85
C GLY A 152 7.10 19.74 10.36
N VAL A 153 6.03 18.95 10.53
CA VAL A 153 4.76 19.38 11.17
C VAL A 153 4.53 18.53 12.41
N ASN A 154 5.25 18.87 13.47
CA ASN A 154 5.17 18.28 14.79
C ASN A 154 4.89 19.40 15.81
N SER A 155 3.67 19.45 16.36
CA SER A 155 3.28 20.48 17.33
C SER A 155 3.66 20.10 18.76
N LEU A 156 3.66 18.81 19.13
CA LEU A 156 4.16 18.34 20.43
C LEU A 156 5.52 17.64 20.26
N PHE A 157 6.59 18.43 20.36
CA PHE A 157 7.97 17.91 20.44
C PHE A 157 8.46 17.88 21.89
N ASP A 158 8.99 16.73 22.32
CA ASP A 158 9.56 16.52 23.65
C ASP A 158 10.63 15.41 23.56
N GLU A 159 11.91 15.78 23.67
CA GLU A 159 13.04 14.84 23.52
C GLU A 159 12.99 13.67 24.50
N ASP A 160 12.46 13.87 25.72
CA ASP A 160 12.44 12.84 26.76
C ASP A 160 11.25 11.88 26.57
N TYR A 161 10.09 12.36 26.09
CA TYR A 161 8.84 11.61 26.13
C TYR A 161 8.14 11.37 24.78
N VAL A 162 8.29 12.24 23.77
CA VAL A 162 7.54 12.18 22.50
C VAL A 162 8.49 12.02 21.32
N CYS A 163 8.51 10.81 20.74
CA CYS A 163 9.43 10.48 19.65
C CYS A 163 9.08 11.23 18.36
N GLN A 164 10.06 11.94 17.80
CA GLN A 164 10.03 12.43 16.43
C GLN A 164 10.00 11.25 15.45
N PHE A 165 9.18 11.32 14.40
CA PHE A 165 9.12 10.35 13.30
C PHE A 165 9.27 11.04 11.94
N PRO A 166 9.66 10.31 10.86
CA PRO A 166 9.75 10.86 9.51
C PRO A 166 8.44 11.51 9.02
N SER A 167 8.57 12.41 8.04
CA SER A 167 7.45 12.95 7.28
C SER A 167 6.67 11.84 6.54
N ALA A 168 5.43 12.12 6.12
CA ALA A 168 4.62 11.14 5.36
C ALA A 168 5.36 10.64 4.11
N MET A 169 6.06 11.52 3.39
CA MET A 169 6.90 11.12 2.24
C MET A 169 8.12 10.27 2.64
N GLY A 170 8.70 10.50 3.82
CA GLY A 170 9.78 9.67 4.37
C GLY A 170 9.30 8.27 4.78
N ILE A 171 8.13 8.16 5.42
CA ILE A 171 7.49 6.87 5.69
C ILE A 171 7.14 6.16 4.38
N ALA A 172 6.57 6.90 3.41
CA ALA A 172 6.31 6.39 2.07
C ALA A 172 7.58 5.86 1.40
N ALA A 173 8.72 6.56 1.55
CA ALA A 173 10.00 6.17 0.96
C ALA A 173 10.51 4.79 1.41
N THR A 174 10.15 4.32 2.62
CA THR A 174 10.50 2.98 3.10
C THR A 174 9.88 1.84 2.29
N GLY A 175 8.77 2.10 1.59
CA GLY A 175 8.03 1.09 0.82
C GLY A 175 7.16 0.15 1.65
N ARG A 176 7.00 0.39 2.95
CA ARG A 176 6.17 -0.40 3.88
C ARG A 176 4.97 0.43 4.36
N ALA A 177 3.76 0.13 3.87
CA ALA A 177 2.54 0.84 4.29
C ALA A 177 2.19 0.55 5.76
N GLU A 178 2.60 -0.62 6.25
CA GLU A 178 2.46 -1.08 7.63
C GLU A 178 3.20 -0.14 8.59
N LEU A 179 4.31 0.47 8.15
CA LEU A 179 5.05 1.44 8.94
C LEU A 179 4.24 2.73 9.17
N ALA A 180 3.36 3.11 8.24
CA ALA A 180 2.46 4.26 8.43
C ALA A 180 1.42 3.99 9.53
N TYR A 181 0.93 2.75 9.64
CA TYR A 181 0.11 2.32 10.78
C TYR A 181 0.92 2.34 12.09
N GLU A 182 2.10 1.68 12.12
CA GLU A 182 2.99 1.61 13.29
C GLU A 182 3.30 3.02 13.85
N VAL A 183 3.73 3.93 12.96
CA VAL A 183 4.14 5.29 13.32
C VAL A 183 2.96 6.15 13.77
N ASN A 184 1.85 6.18 13.01
CA ASN A 184 0.71 7.01 13.41
C ASN A 184 0.05 6.51 14.69
N LYS A 185 0.06 5.19 14.95
CA LYS A 185 -0.37 4.63 16.23
C LYS A 185 0.55 5.04 17.39
N ALA A 186 1.87 5.02 17.19
CA ALA A 186 2.83 5.49 18.18
C ALA A 186 2.68 7.00 18.49
N THR A 187 2.53 7.83 17.45
CA THR A 187 2.32 9.28 17.59
C THR A 187 0.98 9.59 18.28
N ALA A 188 -0.12 8.98 17.83
CA ALA A 188 -1.44 9.16 18.45
C ALA A 188 -1.47 8.68 19.90
N SER A 189 -0.82 7.56 20.23
CA SER A 189 -0.67 7.09 21.63
C SER A 189 0.11 8.08 22.49
N ALA A 190 1.10 8.78 21.92
CA ALA A 190 1.91 9.74 22.65
C ALA A 190 1.16 11.05 22.93
N VAL A 191 0.48 11.64 21.93
CA VAL A 191 -0.34 12.84 22.18
C VAL A 191 -1.60 12.51 23.01
N GLY A 192 -2.16 11.31 22.84
CA GLY A 192 -3.28 10.79 23.63
C GLY A 192 -2.96 10.61 25.12
N ALA A 193 -1.74 10.20 25.46
CA ALA A 193 -1.28 10.20 26.85
C ALA A 193 -1.29 11.61 27.47
N CYS A 194 -1.14 12.66 26.67
CA CYS A 194 -1.24 14.07 27.09
C CYS A 194 -2.68 14.63 27.06
N GLY A 195 -3.70 13.80 26.79
CA GLY A 195 -5.12 14.20 26.80
C GLY A 195 -5.67 14.72 25.47
N VAL A 196 -4.87 14.76 24.40
CA VAL A 196 -5.35 15.03 23.03
C VAL A 196 -6.28 13.89 22.60
N ASN A 197 -7.49 14.20 22.12
CA ASN A 197 -8.46 13.20 21.68
C ASN A 197 -8.80 13.27 20.18
N MET A 198 -8.22 14.23 19.45
CA MET A 198 -8.31 14.36 18.01
C MET A 198 -6.97 14.74 17.38
N MET A 199 -6.63 14.13 16.24
CA MET A 199 -5.45 14.49 15.46
C MET A 199 -5.88 15.00 14.09
N LEU A 200 -5.37 16.18 13.70
CA LEU A 200 -5.65 16.80 12.39
C LEU A 200 -4.79 16.14 11.30
N GLY A 201 -5.04 14.86 11.06
CA GLY A 201 -4.42 14.04 10.02
C GLY A 201 -5.12 12.68 9.88
N PRO A 202 -4.74 11.87 8.88
CA PRO A 202 -3.57 12.07 8.01
C PRO A 202 -3.83 13.02 6.83
N VAL A 203 -2.74 13.46 6.21
CA VAL A 203 -2.75 14.12 4.90
C VAL A 203 -3.11 13.09 3.83
N LEU A 204 -4.18 13.38 3.08
CA LEU A 204 -4.73 12.57 1.97
C LEU A 204 -4.46 13.19 0.59
N ASP A 205 -3.81 14.35 0.55
CA ASP A 205 -3.48 15.09 -0.67
C ASP A 205 -2.49 14.36 -1.60
N VAL A 206 -2.74 14.43 -2.91
CA VAL A 206 -1.86 13.88 -3.96
C VAL A 206 -1.00 15.00 -4.57
N LEU A 207 0.32 14.95 -4.38
CA LEU A 207 1.26 16.01 -4.79
C LEU A 207 1.55 16.01 -6.31
N SER A 208 0.55 16.35 -7.13
CA SER A 208 0.72 16.40 -8.60
C SER A 208 1.54 17.60 -9.09
N ASN A 209 1.54 18.74 -8.38
CA ASN A 209 2.27 19.95 -8.77
C ASN A 209 3.43 20.25 -7.79
N ALA A 210 4.55 19.53 -7.90
CA ALA A 210 5.71 19.67 -7.01
C ALA A 210 6.53 20.98 -7.14
N ARG A 211 6.03 22.02 -7.85
CA ARG A 211 6.75 23.29 -8.08
C ARG A 211 6.49 24.35 -7.02
N TYR A 212 5.22 24.56 -6.66
CA TYR A 212 4.79 25.66 -5.79
C TYR A 212 3.71 25.18 -4.81
N GLN A 213 4.10 24.61 -3.67
CA GLN A 213 3.13 24.10 -2.67
C GLN A 213 3.55 24.37 -1.22
N PRO A 214 2.58 24.54 -0.30
CA PRO A 214 2.80 24.47 1.16
C PRO A 214 2.83 23.03 1.71
N LEU A 215 2.68 22.04 0.82
CA LEU A 215 2.50 20.63 1.15
C LEU A 215 3.83 19.86 1.15
N GLY A 216 4.45 19.66 -0.02
CA GLY A 216 5.75 18.99 -0.14
C GLY A 216 5.79 17.61 0.52
N VAL A 217 6.74 17.39 1.43
CA VAL A 217 6.95 16.10 2.13
C VAL A 217 5.83 15.71 3.11
N ARG A 218 4.85 16.60 3.34
CA ARG A 218 3.60 16.31 4.09
C ARG A 218 2.69 15.34 3.33
N ALA A 219 2.78 15.31 2.00
CA ALA A 219 2.10 14.31 1.17
C ALA A 219 2.85 12.97 1.18
N THR A 220 2.14 11.86 1.06
CA THR A 220 2.76 10.53 0.82
C THR A 220 3.52 10.51 -0.51
N GLY A 221 3.00 11.17 -1.55
CA GLY A 221 3.60 11.20 -2.89
C GLY A 221 2.64 11.78 -3.93
N ASP A 222 2.94 11.52 -5.21
CA ASP A 222 2.20 11.98 -6.39
C ASP A 222 1.33 10.89 -7.05
N ASP A 223 1.26 9.69 -6.46
CA ASP A 223 0.40 8.59 -6.93
C ASP A 223 -0.85 8.42 -6.05
N PRO A 224 -2.08 8.60 -6.59
CA PRO A 224 -3.29 8.56 -5.78
C PRO A 224 -3.56 7.24 -5.04
N GLN A 225 -3.10 6.11 -5.58
CA GLN A 225 -3.35 4.80 -4.98
C GLN A 225 -2.36 4.53 -3.82
N GLU A 226 -1.09 4.94 -3.97
CA GLU A 226 -0.12 4.87 -2.86
C GLU A 226 -0.48 5.88 -1.75
N VAL A 227 -0.89 7.11 -2.10
CA VAL A 227 -1.42 8.08 -1.12
C VAL A 227 -2.64 7.52 -0.38
N SER A 228 -3.59 6.89 -1.08
CA SER A 228 -4.73 6.22 -0.46
C SER A 228 -4.32 5.07 0.47
N GLN A 229 -3.35 4.24 0.09
CA GLN A 229 -2.91 3.09 0.88
C GLN A 229 -2.26 3.53 2.20
N TYR A 230 -1.32 4.48 2.14
CA TYR A 230 -0.62 4.98 3.33
C TYR A 230 -1.53 5.86 4.20
N GLY A 231 -2.44 6.64 3.60
CA GLY A 231 -3.45 7.41 4.32
C GLY A 231 -4.42 6.52 5.10
N ILE A 232 -4.92 5.43 4.50
CA ILE A 232 -5.77 4.48 5.21
C ILE A 232 -5.00 3.72 6.30
N ALA A 233 -3.74 3.33 6.06
CA ALA A 233 -2.90 2.72 7.09
C ALA A 233 -2.67 3.67 8.29
N ALA A 234 -2.36 4.93 8.02
CA ALA A 234 -2.22 5.98 9.03
C ALA A 234 -3.52 6.18 9.84
N MET A 235 -4.67 6.37 9.16
CA MET A 235 -5.99 6.53 9.78
C MET A 235 -6.32 5.37 10.74
N ASN A 236 -6.10 4.12 10.33
CA ASN A 236 -6.32 2.97 11.23
C ASN A 236 -5.38 3.03 12.45
N GLY A 237 -4.13 3.48 12.28
CA GLY A 237 -3.18 3.65 13.39
C GLY A 237 -3.64 4.69 14.41
N ILE A 238 -4.15 5.84 13.96
CA ILE A 238 -4.69 6.91 14.84
C ILE A 238 -5.88 6.38 15.65
N ARG A 239 -6.83 5.72 14.97
CA ARG A 239 -8.04 5.18 15.60
C ARG A 239 -7.76 4.05 16.58
N ASP A 240 -6.82 3.17 16.25
CA ASP A 240 -6.41 2.06 17.13
C ASP A 240 -5.59 2.53 18.34
N ALA A 241 -5.22 3.81 18.42
CA ALA A 241 -4.71 4.47 19.62
C ALA A 241 -5.80 5.21 20.43
N GLY A 242 -7.06 5.21 19.95
CA GLY A 242 -8.20 5.83 20.61
C GLY A 242 -8.49 7.30 20.22
N LEU A 243 -7.80 7.85 19.22
CA LEU A 243 -8.01 9.24 18.78
C LEU A 243 -8.94 9.33 17.57
N ALA A 244 -9.70 10.43 17.51
CA ALA A 244 -10.44 10.81 16.32
C ALA A 244 -9.49 11.21 15.18
N CYS A 245 -9.76 10.70 13.98
CA CYS A 245 -8.96 10.89 12.77
C CYS A 245 -9.60 11.93 11.82
N CYS A 246 -8.83 12.92 11.37
CA CYS A 246 -9.31 13.99 10.49
C CYS A 246 -8.52 14.08 9.17
N GLY A 247 -9.12 13.58 8.08
CA GLY A 247 -8.48 13.59 6.76
C GLY A 247 -8.40 15.00 6.18
N LYS A 248 -7.29 15.36 5.54
CA LYS A 248 -7.08 16.72 4.99
C LYS A 248 -6.21 16.77 3.72
N HIS A 249 -6.30 17.78 2.86
CA HIS A 249 -7.15 18.97 2.94
C HIS A 249 -8.15 18.94 1.77
N PHE A 250 -9.43 18.73 2.06
CA PHE A 250 -10.45 18.51 1.04
C PHE A 250 -10.78 19.79 0.25
N PRO A 251 -10.97 19.76 -1.08
CA PRO A 251 -10.91 18.58 -1.96
C PRO A 251 -9.50 18.19 -2.41
N SER A 252 -8.52 19.12 -2.37
CA SER A 252 -7.08 18.82 -2.50
C SER A 252 -6.21 20.07 -2.32
N TYR A 253 -5.11 19.95 -1.57
CA TYR A 253 -4.00 20.92 -1.55
C TYR A 253 -2.76 20.48 -2.39
N GLY A 254 -2.76 19.29 -2.98
CA GLY A 254 -1.56 18.74 -3.67
C GLY A 254 -1.35 19.21 -5.12
N ASN A 255 -2.35 19.89 -5.68
CA ASN A 255 -2.45 20.28 -7.09
C ASN A 255 -2.67 21.79 -7.31
N LEU A 256 -2.65 22.60 -6.23
CA LEU A 256 -2.93 24.03 -6.28
C LEU A 256 -2.00 24.78 -7.25
N ASP A 257 -2.48 25.89 -7.79
CA ASP A 257 -1.68 26.87 -8.51
C ASP A 257 -1.79 28.26 -7.88
N PHE A 258 -0.73 29.06 -8.04
CA PHE A 258 -0.59 30.40 -7.48
C PHE A 258 -0.41 31.39 -8.63
N LEU A 259 -1.53 31.96 -9.09
CA LEU A 259 -1.58 32.85 -10.26
C LEU A 259 -1.01 34.26 -10.02
N GLY A 260 -0.56 34.56 -8.80
CA GLY A 260 -0.07 35.87 -8.37
C GLY A 260 0.95 35.77 -7.24
N SER A 261 0.71 36.48 -6.13
CA SER A 261 1.59 36.47 -4.95
C SER A 261 1.37 35.22 -4.07
N SER A 262 2.34 34.91 -3.20
CA SER A 262 2.18 33.83 -2.21
C SER A 262 1.28 34.19 -1.01
N LEU A 263 0.57 35.31 -1.06
CA LEU A 263 -0.48 35.71 -0.11
C LEU A 263 -1.89 35.59 -0.74
N ASP A 264 -1.96 35.37 -2.05
CA ASP A 264 -3.21 35.27 -2.80
C ASP A 264 -3.86 33.90 -2.54
N ILE A 265 -5.18 33.80 -2.77
CA ILE A 265 -5.92 32.54 -2.58
C ILE A 265 -5.36 31.48 -3.55
N PRO A 266 -4.95 30.29 -3.05
CA PRO A 266 -4.47 29.23 -3.92
C PRO A 266 -5.65 28.59 -4.67
N MET A 267 -5.49 28.37 -5.98
CA MET A 267 -6.58 27.96 -6.87
C MET A 267 -6.41 26.53 -7.39
N ILE A 268 -7.50 25.77 -7.42
CA ILE A 268 -7.62 24.54 -8.19
C ILE A 268 -8.16 24.88 -9.58
N THR A 269 -7.39 24.60 -10.62
CA THR A 269 -7.75 24.86 -12.03
C THR A 269 -8.26 23.62 -12.78
N GLN A 270 -8.15 22.44 -12.17
CA GLN A 270 -8.61 21.17 -12.73
C GLN A 270 -10.14 21.02 -12.64
N THR A 271 -10.74 20.25 -13.56
CA THR A 271 -12.18 19.93 -13.50
C THR A 271 -12.50 18.84 -12.48
N LEU A 272 -13.77 18.71 -12.08
CA LEU A 272 -14.20 17.71 -11.10
C LEU A 272 -13.89 16.27 -11.56
N GLU A 273 -14.00 15.99 -12.85
CA GLU A 273 -13.66 14.70 -13.45
C GLU A 273 -12.16 14.38 -13.31
N GLU A 274 -11.30 15.36 -13.55
CA GLU A 274 -9.84 15.22 -13.38
C GLU A 274 -9.47 14.97 -11.91
N LEU A 275 -10.13 15.68 -10.98
CA LEU A 275 -9.97 15.50 -9.54
C LEU A 275 -10.45 14.09 -9.11
N SER A 276 -11.62 13.64 -9.57
CA SER A 276 -12.21 12.33 -9.26
C SER A 276 -11.45 11.13 -9.82
N LEU A 277 -10.61 11.35 -10.85
CA LEU A 277 -9.62 10.39 -11.35
C LEU A 277 -8.26 10.45 -10.63
N SER A 278 -7.98 11.52 -9.88
CA SER A 278 -6.67 11.76 -9.24
C SER A 278 -6.78 12.20 -7.78
N ALA A 279 -6.88 13.50 -7.51
CA ALA A 279 -6.72 14.08 -6.18
C ALA A 279 -7.79 13.67 -5.16
N ILE A 280 -9.04 13.41 -5.59
CA ILE A 280 -10.15 12.98 -4.72
C ILE A 280 -10.05 11.49 -4.35
N VAL A 281 -9.26 10.68 -5.07
CA VAL A 281 -9.20 9.22 -4.87
C VAL A 281 -8.87 8.80 -3.43
N PRO A 282 -7.88 9.38 -2.72
CA PRO A 282 -7.59 9.02 -1.33
C PRO A 282 -8.73 9.39 -0.38
N PHE A 283 -9.37 10.55 -0.59
CA PHE A 283 -10.52 10.99 0.20
C PHE A 283 -11.71 10.06 0.03
N ARG A 284 -12.11 9.77 -1.22
CA ARG A 284 -13.20 8.82 -1.55
C ARG A 284 -12.93 7.44 -0.94
N ASN A 285 -11.71 6.93 -1.08
CA ASN A 285 -11.34 5.63 -0.54
C ASN A 285 -11.34 5.62 1.01
N ALA A 286 -10.91 6.70 1.66
CA ALA A 286 -10.94 6.83 3.13
C ALA A 286 -12.39 6.88 3.64
N ILE A 287 -13.27 7.67 3.01
CA ILE A 287 -14.71 7.74 3.33
C ILE A 287 -15.35 6.36 3.15
N ALA A 288 -15.07 5.67 2.04
CA ALA A 288 -15.60 4.35 1.74
C ALA A 288 -15.21 3.25 2.74
N THR A 289 -14.22 3.47 3.62
CA THR A 289 -13.93 2.54 4.73
C THR A 289 -15.00 2.56 5.84
N GLY A 290 -15.82 3.60 5.91
CA GLY A 290 -16.72 3.86 7.04
C GLY A 290 -16.00 4.25 8.34
N LYS A 291 -14.68 4.49 8.31
CA LYS A 291 -13.83 4.78 9.48
C LYS A 291 -13.26 6.19 9.53
N LEU A 292 -13.57 7.10 8.60
CA LEU A 292 -13.08 8.48 8.70
C LEU A 292 -13.97 9.29 9.66
N ASP A 293 -13.44 9.72 10.80
CA ASP A 293 -14.23 10.44 11.83
C ASP A 293 -14.54 11.89 11.42
N ALA A 294 -13.55 12.57 10.83
CA ALA A 294 -13.65 13.97 10.43
C ALA A 294 -12.94 14.24 9.08
N MET A 295 -13.33 15.34 8.43
CA MET A 295 -12.72 15.86 7.20
C MET A 295 -12.44 17.36 7.36
N PHE A 296 -11.21 17.78 7.08
CA PHE A 296 -10.83 19.18 7.07
C PHE A 296 -10.93 19.73 5.65
N VAL A 297 -11.77 20.76 5.44
CA VAL A 297 -12.01 21.38 4.13
C VAL A 297 -11.16 22.63 4.00
N GLY A 298 -10.34 22.69 2.95
CA GLY A 298 -9.37 23.75 2.73
C GLY A 298 -9.98 25.10 2.30
N GLY A 299 -9.23 26.18 2.54
CA GLY A 299 -9.57 27.55 2.14
C GLY A 299 -9.13 27.91 0.71
N CYS A 300 -8.90 26.92 -0.15
CA CYS A 300 -8.53 27.11 -1.56
C CYS A 300 -9.75 27.45 -2.42
N GLY A 301 -9.56 28.27 -3.45
CA GLY A 301 -10.57 28.49 -4.49
C GLY A 301 -10.54 27.42 -5.56
N ILE A 302 -11.59 27.35 -6.37
CA ILE A 302 -11.69 26.46 -7.55
C ILE A 302 -12.17 27.32 -8.70
N SER A 303 -11.46 27.33 -9.83
CA SER A 303 -11.83 28.09 -11.02
C SER A 303 -11.56 27.26 -12.27
N ASN A 304 -12.63 26.65 -12.77
CA ASN A 304 -12.69 25.86 -13.98
C ASN A 304 -14.05 26.10 -14.68
N PRO A 305 -14.31 25.55 -15.89
CA PRO A 305 -15.55 25.81 -16.62
C PRO A 305 -16.85 25.28 -15.98
N SER A 306 -16.77 24.37 -15.01
CA SER A 306 -17.94 23.79 -14.31
C SER A 306 -18.14 24.31 -12.89
N MET A 307 -17.12 24.91 -12.27
CA MET A 307 -17.16 25.43 -10.89
C MET A 307 -16.20 26.63 -10.74
N ASN A 308 -16.73 27.75 -10.24
CA ASN A 308 -15.96 28.96 -9.96
C ASN A 308 -16.32 29.54 -8.59
N ILE A 309 -15.54 29.17 -7.56
CA ILE A 309 -15.76 29.52 -6.15
C ILE A 309 -14.49 30.09 -5.49
N ALA A 310 -14.66 31.00 -4.54
CA ALA A 310 -13.55 31.66 -3.84
C ALA A 310 -12.88 30.77 -2.77
N HIS A 311 -13.66 30.00 -2.00
CA HIS A 311 -13.15 29.10 -0.96
C HIS A 311 -14.00 27.82 -0.87
N ALA A 312 -13.35 26.66 -0.95
CA ALA A 312 -13.99 25.35 -0.84
C ALA A 312 -14.71 25.14 0.50
N CYS A 313 -14.13 25.58 1.63
CA CYS A 313 -14.76 25.50 2.95
C CYS A 313 -16.00 26.38 3.15
N LEU A 314 -16.31 27.28 2.20
CA LEU A 314 -17.46 28.19 2.23
C LEU A 314 -18.47 27.91 1.09
N SER A 315 -18.39 26.76 0.42
CA SER A 315 -19.27 26.40 -0.70
C SER A 315 -20.02 25.08 -0.47
N ASP A 316 -21.34 25.19 -0.51
CA ASP A 316 -22.33 24.13 -0.66
C ASP A 316 -21.96 23.09 -1.74
N GLN A 317 -21.55 23.54 -2.94
CA GLN A 317 -21.16 22.68 -4.06
C GLN A 317 -19.98 21.75 -3.75
N VAL A 318 -19.12 22.12 -2.79
CA VAL A 318 -17.97 21.31 -2.38
C VAL A 318 -18.25 20.53 -1.09
N VAL A 319 -18.90 21.15 -0.11
CA VAL A 319 -19.10 20.54 1.20
C VAL A 319 -20.36 19.68 1.25
N ASP A 320 -21.52 20.18 0.82
CA ASP A 320 -22.74 19.39 0.78
C ASP A 320 -22.84 18.54 -0.49
N ASP A 321 -22.71 19.10 -1.70
CA ASP A 321 -22.89 18.30 -2.92
C ASP A 321 -21.77 17.30 -3.16
N LEU A 322 -20.51 17.74 -3.19
CA LEU A 322 -19.40 16.81 -3.43
C LEU A 322 -19.09 15.93 -2.21
N LEU A 323 -18.87 16.51 -1.02
CA LEU A 323 -18.44 15.73 0.15
C LEU A 323 -19.58 14.95 0.83
N ARG A 324 -20.80 15.51 1.01
CA ARG A 324 -21.93 14.73 1.57
C ARG A 324 -22.64 13.89 0.52
N ASN A 325 -23.11 14.49 -0.58
CA ASN A 325 -24.08 13.87 -1.48
C ASN A 325 -23.41 12.89 -2.47
N GLU A 326 -22.30 13.27 -3.12
CA GLU A 326 -21.57 12.40 -4.07
C GLU A 326 -20.66 11.39 -3.34
N LEU A 327 -19.84 11.85 -2.38
CA LEU A 327 -18.86 11.00 -1.70
C LEU A 327 -19.42 10.27 -0.45
N GLY A 328 -20.59 10.66 0.07
CA GLY A 328 -21.28 9.95 1.15
C GLY A 328 -20.73 10.17 2.57
N PHE A 329 -20.08 11.30 2.86
CA PHE A 329 -19.40 11.51 4.15
C PHE A 329 -20.32 11.95 5.31
N ASP A 330 -20.56 11.05 6.27
CA ASP A 330 -21.35 11.29 7.50
C ASP A 330 -20.51 11.60 8.77
N GLY A 331 -19.21 11.85 8.61
CA GLY A 331 -18.34 12.33 9.71
C GLY A 331 -18.42 13.85 9.90
N VAL A 332 -17.62 14.40 10.81
CA VAL A 332 -17.57 15.85 11.08
C VAL A 332 -16.77 16.58 10.00
N ALA A 333 -17.37 17.56 9.31
CA ALA A 333 -16.64 18.47 8.43
C ALA A 333 -16.15 19.70 9.21
N ILE A 334 -14.90 20.09 9.01
CA ILE A 334 -14.24 21.22 9.68
C ILE A 334 -13.81 22.25 8.63
N SER A 335 -14.08 23.53 8.86
CA SER A 335 -13.58 24.60 7.99
C SER A 335 -12.07 24.82 8.16
N GLU A 336 -11.44 25.33 7.12
CA GLU A 336 -10.18 26.08 7.24
C GLU A 336 -10.35 27.29 8.19
N CYS A 337 -9.25 27.78 8.75
CA CYS A 337 -9.26 28.84 9.75
C CYS A 337 -9.72 30.19 9.20
N LEU A 338 -10.83 30.74 9.73
CA LEU A 338 -11.42 32.00 9.22
C LEU A 338 -10.58 33.25 9.55
N GLU A 339 -9.56 33.13 10.42
CA GLU A 339 -8.53 34.16 10.64
C GLU A 339 -7.50 34.26 9.50
N MET A 340 -7.59 33.43 8.45
CA MET A 340 -6.77 33.60 7.25
C MET A 340 -6.99 34.98 6.61
N GLN A 341 -5.89 35.66 6.25
CA GLN A 341 -5.93 37.06 5.83
C GLN A 341 -6.83 37.31 4.60
N ALA A 342 -6.82 36.43 3.59
CA ALA A 342 -7.68 36.58 2.42
C ALA A 342 -9.17 36.49 2.80
N LEU A 343 -9.56 35.43 3.52
CA LEU A 343 -10.96 35.18 3.91
C LEU A 343 -11.49 36.29 4.85
N SER A 344 -10.73 36.65 5.88
CA SER A 344 -11.11 37.71 6.83
C SER A 344 -11.15 39.11 6.21
N HIS A 345 -10.36 39.39 5.16
CA HIS A 345 -10.38 40.66 4.44
C HIS A 345 -11.50 40.73 3.39
N ASP A 346 -11.67 39.67 2.60
CA ASP A 346 -12.54 39.70 1.42
C ASP A 346 -14.01 39.37 1.72
N ILE A 347 -14.27 38.63 2.82
CA ILE A 347 -15.62 38.18 3.22
C ILE A 347 -16.02 38.73 4.60
N GLY A 348 -15.07 38.85 5.54
CA GLY A 348 -15.34 39.20 6.94
C GLY A 348 -15.86 38.00 7.75
N VAL A 349 -15.53 37.95 9.04
CA VAL A 349 -15.69 36.70 9.82
C VAL A 349 -17.15 36.41 10.17
N GLN A 350 -17.99 37.42 10.39
CA GLN A 350 -19.44 37.22 10.56
C GLN A 350 -20.10 36.55 9.36
N ASN A 351 -19.70 36.89 8.13
CA ASN A 351 -20.22 36.25 6.93
C ASN A 351 -19.60 34.86 6.73
N GLY A 352 -18.27 34.74 6.90
CA GLY A 352 -17.54 33.50 6.73
C GLY A 352 -18.04 32.37 7.65
N VAL A 353 -18.38 32.67 8.91
CA VAL A 353 -18.91 31.65 9.84
C VAL A 353 -20.31 31.16 9.44
N VAL A 354 -21.16 32.06 8.92
CA VAL A 354 -22.50 31.70 8.40
C VAL A 354 -22.38 30.89 7.12
N MET A 355 -21.51 31.31 6.19
CA MET A 355 -21.24 30.59 4.94
C MET A 355 -20.65 29.21 5.16
N ALA A 356 -19.76 29.02 6.15
CA ALA A 356 -19.19 27.72 6.48
C ALA A 356 -20.27 26.72 6.96
N VAL A 357 -21.19 27.18 7.82
CA VAL A 357 -22.30 26.35 8.33
C VAL A 357 -23.33 26.07 7.24
N GLU A 358 -23.72 27.05 6.44
CA GLU A 358 -24.65 26.83 5.32
C GLU A 358 -24.02 26.03 4.17
N ALA A 359 -22.69 26.02 4.01
CA ALA A 359 -22.00 25.09 3.11
C ALA A 359 -22.04 23.63 3.62
N GLY A 360 -21.97 23.42 4.94
CA GLY A 360 -22.07 22.09 5.57
C GLY A 360 -20.90 21.70 6.49
N CYS A 361 -20.07 22.67 6.92
CA CYS A 361 -19.10 22.46 7.99
C CYS A 361 -19.83 22.32 9.34
N ASP A 362 -19.55 21.25 10.08
CA ASP A 362 -20.11 21.03 11.41
C ASP A 362 -19.29 21.71 12.53
N LEU A 363 -18.00 21.99 12.26
CA LEU A 363 -17.11 22.78 13.09
C LEU A 363 -16.48 23.92 12.28
N VAL A 364 -16.50 25.14 12.81
CA VAL A 364 -15.83 26.31 12.19
C VAL A 364 -14.61 26.72 13.02
N LEU A 365 -13.47 26.93 12.35
CA LEU A 365 -12.16 27.12 12.99
C LEU A 365 -11.74 28.59 13.12
N LEU A 366 -11.40 29.01 14.35
CA LEU A 366 -10.84 30.33 14.66
C LEU A 366 -9.63 30.24 15.60
N CYS A 367 -8.45 30.36 15.02
CA CYS A 367 -7.20 29.86 15.60
C CYS A 367 -6.67 30.57 16.86
N ARG A 368 -7.03 31.83 17.13
CA ARG A 368 -6.31 32.66 18.13
C ARG A 368 -7.02 33.90 18.66
N ALA A 369 -7.67 34.70 17.81
CA ALA A 369 -7.97 36.10 18.12
C ALA A 369 -9.33 36.26 18.82
N TYR A 370 -9.32 36.61 20.11
CA TYR A 370 -10.51 36.63 20.96
C TYR A 370 -11.63 37.59 20.48
N ASP A 371 -11.26 38.77 19.98
CA ASP A 371 -12.18 39.73 19.36
C ASP A 371 -12.89 39.14 18.12
N VAL A 372 -12.15 38.41 17.30
CA VAL A 372 -12.63 37.71 16.09
C VAL A 372 -13.43 36.44 16.45
N GLN A 373 -13.07 35.75 17.52
CA GLN A 373 -13.80 34.59 18.07
C GLN A 373 -15.19 35.00 18.58
N LEU A 374 -15.27 36.12 19.32
CA LEU A 374 -16.54 36.73 19.69
C LEU A 374 -17.33 37.26 18.48
N GLU A 375 -16.66 37.70 17.41
CA GLU A 375 -17.30 38.09 16.15
C GLU A 375 -18.01 36.92 15.47
N ALA A 376 -17.36 35.75 15.39
CA ALA A 376 -17.97 34.54 14.84
C ALA A 376 -19.19 34.06 15.66
N ILE A 377 -19.11 34.11 17.00
CA ILE A 377 -20.25 33.79 17.87
C ILE A 377 -21.44 34.72 17.59
N ARG A 378 -21.20 36.03 17.45
CA ARG A 378 -22.24 37.00 17.03
C ARG A 378 -22.77 36.71 15.63
N GLY A 379 -21.91 36.31 14.70
CA GLY A 379 -22.28 35.95 13.32
C GLY A 379 -23.24 34.76 13.26
N LEU A 380 -22.98 33.69 14.00
CA LEU A 380 -23.86 32.52 14.05
C LEU A 380 -25.23 32.83 14.68
N LYS A 381 -25.26 33.59 15.79
CA LYS A 381 -26.53 34.05 16.40
C LYS A 381 -27.36 34.86 15.41
N LEU A 382 -26.74 35.86 14.78
CA LEU A 382 -27.41 36.71 13.78
C LEU A 382 -27.84 35.92 12.53
N GLY A 383 -27.09 34.90 12.12
CA GLY A 383 -27.46 33.98 11.04
C GLY A 383 -28.70 33.14 11.35
N LEU A 384 -28.86 32.71 12.60
CA LEU A 384 -30.05 32.02 13.10
C LEU A 384 -31.25 32.97 13.28
N GLU A 385 -31.04 34.16 13.86
CA GLU A 385 -32.06 35.19 14.06
C GLU A 385 -32.68 35.67 12.73
N ASN A 386 -31.85 35.84 11.69
CA ASN A 386 -32.30 36.18 10.35
C ASN A 386 -32.86 34.99 9.56
N GLY A 387 -32.85 33.77 10.11
CA GLY A 387 -33.32 32.56 9.45
C GLY A 387 -32.47 32.11 8.25
N ILE A 388 -31.24 32.61 8.12
CA ILE A 388 -30.26 32.18 7.10
C ILE A 388 -29.79 30.77 7.46
N ILE A 389 -29.35 30.59 8.71
CA ILE A 389 -29.03 29.27 9.25
C ILE A 389 -30.32 28.64 9.78
N THR A 390 -30.66 27.44 9.32
CA THR A 390 -31.83 26.73 9.86
C THR A 390 -31.48 26.00 11.17
N ARG A 391 -32.43 25.93 12.11
CA ARG A 391 -32.27 25.10 13.33
C ARG A 391 -32.02 23.61 13.00
N GLY A 392 -32.54 23.15 11.85
CA GLY A 392 -32.27 21.80 11.33
C GLY A 392 -30.80 21.59 10.93
N ARG A 393 -30.14 22.61 10.35
CA ARG A 393 -28.70 22.57 10.02
C ARG A 393 -27.86 22.45 11.29
N VAL A 394 -28.09 23.33 12.26
CA VAL A 394 -27.45 23.29 13.59
C VAL A 394 -27.61 21.92 14.25
N MET A 395 -28.83 21.40 14.33
CA MET A 395 -29.09 20.08 14.94
C MET A 395 -28.44 18.93 14.17
N THR A 396 -28.31 19.00 12.85
CA THR A 396 -27.61 17.99 12.04
C THR A 396 -26.13 17.97 12.39
N SER A 397 -25.48 19.13 12.44
CA SER A 397 -24.06 19.25 12.76
C SER A 397 -23.76 18.90 14.22
N LEU A 398 -24.60 19.34 15.15
CA LEU A 398 -24.50 18.99 16.57
C LEU A 398 -24.58 17.48 16.80
N ASN A 399 -25.49 16.77 16.10
CA ASN A 399 -25.54 15.31 16.15
C ASN A 399 -24.21 14.66 15.73
N ARG A 400 -23.54 15.18 14.69
CA ARG A 400 -22.23 14.66 14.25
C ARG A 400 -21.12 14.96 15.26
N VAL A 401 -21.07 16.17 15.83
CA VAL A 401 -20.08 16.55 16.86
C VAL A 401 -20.27 15.75 18.15
N VAL A 402 -21.51 15.56 18.61
CA VAL A 402 -21.84 14.75 19.81
C VAL A 402 -21.52 13.27 19.61
N LYS A 403 -21.79 12.73 18.41
CA LYS A 403 -21.39 11.39 17.95
C LYS A 403 -19.86 11.24 17.96
N LEU A 404 -19.13 12.21 17.39
CA LEU A 404 -17.65 12.24 17.36
C LEU A 404 -17.05 12.24 18.77
N LYS A 405 -17.53 13.13 19.66
CA LYS A 405 -17.06 13.19 21.04
C LYS A 405 -17.31 11.87 21.78
N SER A 406 -18.46 11.24 21.58
CA SER A 406 -18.80 9.98 22.24
C SER A 406 -17.96 8.77 21.79
N THR A 407 -17.27 8.84 20.64
CA THR A 407 -16.37 7.77 20.18
C THR A 407 -14.91 7.96 20.58
N CYS A 408 -14.45 9.20 20.84
CA CYS A 408 -13.05 9.49 21.19
C CYS A 408 -12.80 9.96 22.64
N THR A 409 -13.82 10.36 23.40
CA THR A 409 -13.61 10.91 24.76
C THR A 409 -14.76 10.63 25.73
N SER A 410 -14.45 10.66 27.03
CA SER A 410 -15.39 10.55 28.14
C SER A 410 -14.90 11.38 29.32
N TRP A 411 -15.77 11.79 30.25
CA TRP A 411 -15.33 12.53 31.43
C TRP A 411 -14.32 11.76 32.30
N GLN A 412 -14.44 10.43 32.35
CA GLN A 412 -13.48 9.57 33.03
C GLN A 412 -12.09 9.65 32.38
N THR A 413 -12.02 9.57 31.05
CA THR A 413 -10.75 9.66 30.28
C THR A 413 -10.16 11.07 30.32
N ALA A 414 -10.99 12.08 30.07
CA ALA A 414 -10.57 13.47 29.87
C ALA A 414 -9.99 14.13 31.13
N LEU A 415 -10.52 13.78 32.31
CA LEU A 415 -10.03 14.29 33.59
C LEU A 415 -8.83 13.49 34.13
N ASN A 416 -8.56 12.29 33.58
CA ASN A 416 -7.51 11.37 34.04
C ASN A 416 -6.60 10.91 32.88
N PRO A 417 -5.94 11.83 32.14
CA PRO A 417 -5.00 11.45 31.08
C PRO A 417 -3.83 10.62 31.67
N PRO A 418 -3.36 9.53 31.00
CA PRO A 418 -2.29 8.67 31.52
C PRO A 418 -0.95 9.38 31.77
N GLY A 419 -0.73 10.49 31.06
CA GLY A 419 0.39 11.40 31.22
C GLY A 419 1.76 10.76 31.00
N VAL A 420 2.76 11.43 31.58
CA VAL A 420 4.17 11.05 31.52
C VAL A 420 4.41 9.59 31.98
N SER A 421 3.58 9.07 32.89
CA SER A 421 3.71 7.70 33.41
C SER A 421 3.54 6.59 32.35
N LEU A 422 2.75 6.86 31.30
CA LEU A 422 2.59 5.98 30.15
C LEU A 422 3.69 6.24 29.11
N LEU A 423 4.02 7.51 28.86
CA LEU A 423 5.06 7.90 27.91
C LEU A 423 6.41 7.28 28.25
N SER A 424 6.84 7.28 29.52
CA SER A 424 8.07 6.63 29.97
C SER A 424 8.12 5.12 29.65
N LYS A 425 6.96 4.45 29.57
CA LYS A 425 6.88 3.01 29.23
C LYS A 425 6.89 2.77 27.71
N LEU A 426 6.32 3.70 26.94
CA LEU A 426 6.28 3.65 25.47
C LEU A 426 7.58 4.15 24.82
N ARG A 427 8.33 5.04 25.49
CA ARG A 427 9.52 5.71 24.96
C ARG A 427 10.57 4.77 24.34
N PRO A 428 10.89 3.57 24.91
CA PRO A 428 11.88 2.68 24.31
C PRO A 428 11.44 2.04 22.99
N SER A 429 10.18 1.58 22.90
CA SER A 429 9.66 0.96 21.66
C SER A 429 9.43 2.03 20.58
N HIS A 430 8.94 3.21 20.97
CA HIS A 430 8.80 4.35 20.05
C HIS A 430 10.17 4.85 19.54
N LEU A 431 11.23 4.79 20.35
CA LEU A 431 12.60 5.13 19.90
C LEU A 431 13.15 4.13 18.88
N ALA A 432 12.98 2.84 19.13
CA ALA A 432 13.40 1.78 18.22
C ALA A 432 12.64 1.90 16.88
N LEU A 433 11.33 2.16 16.93
CA LEU A 433 10.51 2.42 15.75
C LEU A 433 10.96 3.68 15.00
N SER A 434 11.22 4.79 15.70
CA SER A 434 11.71 6.05 15.11
C SER A 434 13.04 5.86 14.39
N THR A 435 13.99 5.19 15.04
CA THR A 435 15.32 4.93 14.47
C THR A 435 15.22 4.06 13.22
N LYS A 436 14.47 2.96 13.29
CA LYS A 436 14.19 2.08 12.13
C LYS A 436 13.48 2.81 10.99
N ALA A 437 12.50 3.66 11.31
CA ALA A 437 11.74 4.42 10.31
C ALA A 437 12.61 5.46 9.60
N TYR A 438 13.49 6.16 10.31
CA TYR A 438 14.45 7.08 9.70
C TYR A 438 15.49 6.34 8.86
N ASP A 439 16.08 5.24 9.36
CA ASP A 439 17.11 4.48 8.62
C ASP A 439 16.55 3.82 7.35
N ASP A 440 15.35 3.21 7.40
CA ASP A 440 14.68 2.66 6.21
C ASP A 440 14.24 3.77 5.22
N SER A 441 14.10 5.04 5.64
CA SER A 441 13.64 6.15 4.78
C SER A 441 14.74 6.76 3.92
N ILE A 442 16.00 6.75 4.39
CA ILE A 442 17.13 7.37 3.66
C ILE A 442 17.20 6.79 2.25
N THR A 443 17.09 7.66 1.26
CA THR A 443 16.93 7.28 -0.15
C THR A 443 18.13 7.74 -0.97
N VAL A 444 18.91 6.81 -1.48
CA VAL A 444 19.92 7.10 -2.50
C VAL A 444 19.24 7.05 -3.87
N ILE A 445 18.99 8.23 -4.46
CA ILE A 445 18.37 8.33 -5.79
C ILE A 445 19.34 7.78 -6.84
N ARG A 446 20.60 8.17 -6.72
CA ARG A 446 21.75 7.78 -7.55
C ARG A 446 23.04 8.02 -6.78
N ASP A 447 24.04 7.16 -7.00
CA ASP A 447 25.41 7.34 -6.56
C ASP A 447 26.32 6.81 -7.67
N LYS A 448 26.60 7.64 -8.69
CA LYS A 448 27.36 7.20 -9.88
C LYS A 448 28.80 6.83 -9.53
N ASP A 449 29.39 7.63 -8.65
CA ASP A 449 30.82 7.63 -8.35
C ASP A 449 31.13 6.81 -7.06
N GLN A 450 30.12 6.08 -6.55
CA GLN A 450 30.18 5.23 -5.36
C GLN A 450 30.75 5.95 -4.13
N LEU A 451 30.26 7.17 -3.88
CA LEU A 451 30.73 8.03 -2.81
C LEU A 451 30.30 7.56 -1.42
N ILE A 452 29.32 6.65 -1.32
CA ILE A 452 28.72 6.18 -0.07
C ILE A 452 29.14 4.71 0.22
N PRO A 453 29.64 4.38 1.42
CA PRO A 453 30.00 5.30 2.50
C PRO A 453 31.29 6.09 2.23
N LEU A 454 31.42 7.24 2.90
CA LEU A 454 32.56 8.16 2.77
C LEU A 454 33.90 7.49 3.07
N SER A 455 33.90 6.46 3.91
CA SER A 455 35.06 5.61 4.27
C SER A 455 35.62 4.79 3.10
N ARG A 456 34.94 4.73 1.94
CA ARG A 456 35.45 4.11 0.70
C ARG A 456 35.88 5.12 -0.36
N SER A 457 35.39 6.36 -0.29
CA SER A 457 35.57 7.36 -1.34
C SER A 457 36.58 8.46 -0.99
N MET A 458 36.91 8.59 0.30
CA MET A 458 37.71 9.68 0.86
C MET A 458 38.65 9.16 1.96
N ASP A 459 39.91 9.57 1.94
CA ASP A 459 40.91 9.19 2.94
C ASP A 459 40.72 10.01 4.24
N PRO A 460 41.12 9.52 5.44
CA PRO A 460 40.82 10.20 6.72
C PRO A 460 41.40 11.62 6.85
N ASP A 461 42.58 11.86 6.27
CA ASP A 461 43.29 13.15 6.32
C ASP A 461 42.74 14.21 5.36
N GLU A 462 41.96 13.81 4.35
CA GLU A 462 41.36 14.73 3.39
C GLU A 462 40.31 15.65 4.06
N GLU A 463 40.17 16.86 3.53
CA GLU A 463 39.18 17.82 4.03
C GLU A 463 37.83 17.61 3.33
N LEU A 464 36.78 17.36 4.13
CA LEU A 464 35.40 17.32 3.69
C LEU A 464 34.78 18.73 3.83
N LEU A 465 34.18 19.27 2.77
CA LEU A 465 33.43 20.53 2.83
C LEU A 465 31.93 20.27 2.86
N LEU A 466 31.27 20.79 3.89
CA LEU A 466 29.82 20.84 4.03
C LEU A 466 29.32 22.27 3.69
N LEU A 467 28.41 22.37 2.73
CA LEU A 467 27.75 23.60 2.29
C LEU A 467 26.25 23.49 2.58
N THR A 468 25.70 24.40 3.40
CA THR A 468 24.29 24.33 3.83
C THR A 468 23.53 25.64 3.58
N PRO A 469 22.22 25.60 3.27
CA PRO A 469 21.45 26.81 2.97
C PRO A 469 21.03 27.52 4.27
N LEU A 470 20.81 28.84 4.21
CA LEU A 470 20.09 29.56 5.25
C LEU A 470 18.58 29.30 5.12
N VAL A 471 18.12 28.22 5.76
CA VAL A 471 16.73 27.77 5.75
C VAL A 471 15.91 28.55 6.79
N LYS A 472 14.92 29.31 6.30
CA LYS A 472 13.79 29.78 7.12
C LYS A 472 12.87 28.59 7.44
N PRO A 473 12.11 28.60 8.57
CA PRO A 473 11.11 27.57 8.85
C PRO A 473 10.16 27.30 7.67
N SER A 474 9.64 26.07 7.58
CA SER A 474 8.93 25.51 6.41
C SER A 474 7.81 26.42 5.87
N PRO A 475 7.35 26.28 4.61
CA PRO A 475 6.19 27.04 4.11
C PRO A 475 4.96 26.98 5.02
N ALA A 476 4.64 25.83 5.63
CA ALA A 476 3.57 25.76 6.63
C ALA A 476 3.90 26.65 7.84
N SER A 477 5.04 26.43 8.48
CA SER A 477 5.54 27.23 9.62
C SER A 477 5.68 28.72 9.31
N SER A 478 5.86 29.11 8.04
CA SER A 478 6.09 30.48 7.60
C SER A 478 4.87 31.17 6.97
N LEU A 479 3.84 30.42 6.58
CA LEU A 479 2.49 30.94 6.36
C LEU A 479 1.79 31.16 7.70
N THR A 480 1.97 30.25 8.67
CA THR A 480 1.70 30.55 10.08
C THR A 480 2.46 31.80 10.53
N LYS A 481 3.73 32.00 10.12
CA LYS A 481 4.54 33.18 10.53
C LYS A 481 4.21 34.48 9.79
N SER A 482 3.78 34.49 8.53
CA SER A 482 3.35 35.73 7.86
C SER A 482 2.10 36.31 8.56
N LEU A 483 1.19 35.45 9.00
CA LEU A 483 0.06 35.78 9.87
C LEU A 483 0.47 36.29 11.27
N LEU A 484 1.77 36.26 11.66
CA LEU A 484 2.26 36.82 12.94
C LEU A 484 2.88 38.22 12.82
N GLN A 485 3.19 38.73 11.63
CA GLN A 485 3.99 39.97 11.50
C GLN A 485 3.15 41.22 11.17
N SER A 486 1.93 41.06 10.67
CA SER A 486 1.04 42.14 10.21
C SER A 486 0.33 42.93 11.33
N LYS A 487 1.04 43.31 12.40
CA LYS A 487 0.61 44.35 13.37
C LYS A 487 1.71 44.92 14.30
N GLY A 488 2.99 44.65 14.03
CA GLY A 488 4.10 45.00 14.96
C GLY A 488 4.60 46.45 14.90
N ASP A 489 4.56 47.11 13.74
CA ASP A 489 5.33 48.35 13.48
C ASP A 489 4.66 49.66 13.98
N GLN A 490 4.14 49.69 15.21
CA GLN A 490 3.85 50.95 15.95
C GLN A 490 4.05 50.83 17.47
N SER A 491 5.30 50.92 17.96
CA SER A 491 5.72 51.73 19.14
C SER A 491 7.07 51.28 19.74
N GLY A 492 7.80 52.22 20.35
CA GLY A 492 8.90 51.94 21.29
C GLY A 492 10.28 51.60 20.68
N ALA A 493 11.30 52.38 21.04
CA ALA A 493 12.70 52.04 20.71
C ALA A 493 13.31 51.09 21.78
N PRO A 494 14.17 50.14 21.40
CA PRO A 494 14.70 49.13 22.33
C PRO A 494 15.83 49.68 23.22
N HIS A 495 15.76 49.39 24.53
CA HIS A 495 16.86 49.66 25.47
C HIS A 495 17.95 48.56 25.44
N ILE A 496 19.20 48.98 25.60
CA ILE A 496 20.38 48.12 25.40
C ILE A 496 20.73 47.37 26.69
N HIS A 497 19.99 46.31 27.06
CA HIS A 497 20.44 45.39 28.13
C HIS A 497 19.95 43.92 28.13
N GLU A 498 19.15 43.45 27.17
CA GLU A 498 18.56 42.08 27.20
C GLU A 498 19.38 40.99 26.48
N LYS A 499 20.71 41.09 26.44
CA LYS A 499 21.50 40.35 25.43
C LYS A 499 21.96 38.93 25.77
N TRP A 500 21.77 38.43 27.01
CA TRP A 500 22.34 37.14 27.45
C TRP A 500 21.42 36.18 28.22
N ALA A 501 20.11 36.43 28.33
CA ALA A 501 19.18 35.57 29.08
C ALA A 501 18.48 34.47 28.24
N HIS A 502 18.10 34.76 27.00
CA HIS A 502 17.27 33.88 26.18
C HIS A 502 18.04 32.68 25.59
N ARG A 503 18.14 31.62 26.38
CA ARG A 503 18.50 30.26 25.91
C ARG A 503 17.27 29.33 25.92
N ASP A 504 16.13 29.87 25.52
CA ASP A 504 14.85 29.16 25.49
C ASP A 504 14.89 27.95 24.55
N ARG A 505 14.71 26.75 25.13
CA ARG A 505 14.40 25.52 24.40
C ARG A 505 12.91 25.49 24.02
N GLY A 506 12.47 26.51 23.28
CA GLY A 506 11.14 26.57 22.65
C GLY A 506 11.18 25.93 21.26
N SER A 507 10.10 25.23 20.87
CA SER A 507 10.04 24.49 19.60
C SER A 507 10.02 25.41 18.38
N ILE A 508 11.21 25.70 17.85
CA ILE A 508 11.61 25.82 16.42
C ILE A 508 13.08 26.26 16.45
N MET A 509 14.02 25.34 16.20
CA MET A 509 15.41 25.72 15.95
C MET A 509 15.53 26.35 14.55
N SER A 510 16.43 27.33 14.40
CA SER A 510 16.79 27.82 13.05
C SER A 510 17.51 26.71 12.28
N GLY A 511 17.29 26.63 10.96
CA GLY A 511 17.95 25.61 10.13
C GLY A 511 19.48 25.67 10.21
N GLU A 512 20.04 26.87 10.41
CA GLU A 512 21.47 27.07 10.68
C GLU A 512 21.96 26.34 11.94
N GLY A 513 21.16 26.33 13.02
CA GLY A 513 21.49 25.58 14.23
C GLY A 513 21.54 24.08 13.95
N VAL A 514 20.47 23.54 13.36
CA VAL A 514 20.32 22.11 13.05
C VAL A 514 21.41 21.63 12.07
N PHE A 515 21.74 22.41 11.05
CA PHE A 515 22.82 22.09 10.11
C PHE A 515 24.22 22.18 10.72
N ARG A 516 24.46 23.10 11.67
CA ARG A 516 25.72 23.15 12.41
C ARG A 516 25.87 21.93 13.32
N ASP A 517 24.78 21.44 13.90
CA ASP A 517 24.80 20.25 14.73
C ASP A 517 24.92 18.95 13.91
N PHE A 518 24.31 18.87 12.73
CA PHE A 518 24.64 17.85 11.71
C PHE A 518 26.12 17.87 11.33
N GLY A 519 26.71 19.04 11.06
CA GLY A 519 28.14 19.18 10.77
C GLY A 519 29.03 18.70 11.92
N ARG A 520 28.62 18.93 13.18
CA ARG A 520 29.31 18.42 14.37
C ARG A 520 29.17 16.90 14.53
N SER A 521 28.00 16.32 14.28
CA SER A 521 27.80 14.87 14.29
C SER A 521 28.62 14.17 13.20
N LEU A 522 28.62 14.70 11.97
CA LEU A 522 29.37 14.14 10.84
C LEU A 522 30.89 14.21 11.07
N ALA A 523 31.40 15.32 11.62
CA ALA A 523 32.82 15.46 11.98
C ALA A 523 33.25 14.46 13.06
N ARG A 524 32.40 14.21 14.07
CA ARG A 524 32.65 13.21 15.11
C ARG A 524 32.67 11.80 14.54
N ALA A 525 31.67 11.42 13.76
CA ALA A 525 31.54 10.06 13.22
C ALA A 525 32.60 9.71 12.16
N ARG A 526 33.08 10.69 11.37
CA ARG A 526 34.19 10.49 10.43
C ARG A 526 35.57 10.41 11.10
N HIS A 527 35.74 10.95 12.31
CA HIS A 527 37.05 11.15 12.95
C HIS A 527 38.06 11.94 12.09
N GLY A 528 37.59 12.86 11.23
CA GLY A 528 38.43 13.58 10.26
C GLY A 528 38.02 15.05 10.06
N LYS A 529 38.85 15.80 9.32
CA LYS A 529 38.66 17.26 9.10
C LYS A 529 37.38 17.55 8.32
N LEU A 530 36.50 18.37 8.91
CA LEU A 530 35.29 18.88 8.27
C LEU A 530 35.29 20.42 8.29
N LEU A 531 35.09 21.01 7.12
CA LEU A 531 34.88 22.44 6.90
C LEU A 531 33.38 22.67 6.72
N HIS A 532 32.78 23.64 7.41
CA HIS A 532 31.35 23.96 7.28
C HIS A 532 31.15 25.45 7.05
N THR A 533 30.33 25.81 6.05
CA THR A 533 29.90 27.20 5.84
C THR A 533 28.51 27.27 5.20
N SER A 534 27.81 28.39 5.41
CA SER A 534 26.48 28.64 4.86
C SER A 534 26.52 29.43 3.56
N TYR A 535 25.62 29.09 2.65
CA TYR A 535 25.43 29.78 1.37
C TYR A 535 24.06 30.47 1.29
N THR A 536 23.97 31.48 0.43
CA THR A 536 22.84 32.42 0.38
C THR A 536 22.52 32.82 -1.06
N ALA A 537 21.49 33.66 -1.25
CA ALA A 537 21.13 34.22 -2.56
C ALA A 537 22.26 35.01 -3.26
N ASN A 538 23.30 35.40 -2.52
CA ASN A 538 24.49 36.08 -3.06
C ASN A 538 25.42 35.11 -3.84
N GLY A 539 25.05 33.83 -3.98
CA GLY A 539 25.76 32.86 -4.81
C GLY A 539 27.09 32.38 -4.22
N VAL A 540 27.97 31.95 -5.13
CA VAL A 540 29.36 31.59 -4.82
C VAL A 540 30.14 32.86 -4.50
N ARG A 541 31.00 32.78 -3.48
CA ARG A 541 31.85 33.87 -2.99
C ARG A 541 33.31 33.39 -2.90
N PRO A 542 34.32 34.28 -2.85
CA PRO A 542 35.73 33.89 -2.70
C PRO A 542 36.02 32.97 -1.50
N VAL A 543 35.26 33.10 -0.40
CA VAL A 543 35.35 32.17 0.74
C VAL A 543 34.89 30.75 0.37
N HIS A 544 33.85 30.60 -0.44
CA HIS A 544 33.40 29.29 -0.94
C HIS A 544 34.42 28.71 -1.92
N GLU A 545 34.93 29.52 -2.85
CA GLU A 545 35.95 29.13 -3.84
C GLU A 545 37.20 28.58 -3.15
N ASN A 546 37.75 29.30 -2.16
CA ASN A 546 38.91 28.87 -1.38
C ASN A 546 38.68 27.56 -0.62
N LEU A 547 37.47 27.31 -0.12
CA LEU A 547 37.12 26.06 0.55
C LEU A 547 36.94 24.90 -0.45
N ILE A 548 36.31 25.14 -1.60
CA ILE A 548 36.15 24.16 -2.70
C ILE A 548 37.51 23.77 -3.28
N HIS A 549 38.45 24.72 -3.40
CA HIS A 549 39.81 24.43 -3.83
C HIS A 549 40.58 23.51 -2.86
N ARG A 550 40.31 23.59 -1.55
CA ARG A 550 40.94 22.73 -0.53
C ARG A 550 40.33 21.33 -0.45
N ALA A 551 39.01 21.23 -0.31
CA ALA A 551 38.34 19.96 0.00
C ALA A 551 38.40 18.93 -1.14
N SER A 552 38.58 17.63 -0.83
CA SER A 552 38.49 16.57 -1.85
C SER A 552 37.04 16.21 -2.18
N THR A 553 36.16 16.34 -1.19
CA THR A 553 34.74 15.99 -1.29
C THR A 553 33.88 17.14 -0.76
N ILE A 554 32.82 17.47 -1.49
CA ILE A 554 31.86 18.52 -1.16
C ILE A 554 30.46 17.92 -1.01
N ILE A 555 29.85 18.11 0.16
CA ILE A 555 28.43 17.81 0.43
C ILE A 555 27.65 19.13 0.37
N ILE A 556 26.67 19.22 -0.52
CA ILE A 556 25.76 20.35 -0.67
C ILE A 556 24.38 19.93 -0.18
N VAL A 557 23.93 20.48 0.95
CA VAL A 557 22.58 20.27 1.47
C VAL A 557 21.62 21.24 0.78
N THR A 558 20.45 20.77 0.32
CA THR A 558 19.39 21.63 -0.25
C THR A 558 18.05 21.39 0.44
N ALA A 559 17.27 22.45 0.56
CA ALA A 559 15.93 22.42 1.14
C ALA A 559 14.98 23.24 0.25
N ASP A 560 14.15 22.54 -0.51
CA ASP A 560 13.19 23.11 -1.47
C ASP A 560 13.87 24.05 -2.49
N ALA A 561 14.95 23.60 -3.12
CA ALA A 561 15.68 24.36 -4.15
C ALA A 561 14.82 24.72 -5.37
N ASN A 562 13.74 23.98 -5.63
CA ASN A 562 12.75 24.34 -6.66
C ASN A 562 11.96 25.62 -6.29
N ARG A 563 11.67 25.83 -5.00
CA ARG A 563 11.08 27.08 -4.47
C ARG A 563 12.14 28.16 -4.23
N ASN A 564 13.35 27.73 -3.86
CA ASN A 564 14.49 28.57 -3.53
C ASN A 564 15.54 28.51 -4.66
N LEU A 565 15.21 29.06 -5.84
CA LEU A 565 16.01 28.90 -7.08
C LEU A 565 17.50 29.27 -6.93
N TYR A 566 17.86 30.15 -5.98
CA TYR A 566 19.25 30.46 -5.65
C TYR A 566 20.05 29.22 -5.19
N GLN A 567 19.42 28.25 -4.52
CA GLN A 567 20.03 26.99 -4.14
C GLN A 567 20.32 26.12 -5.37
N SER A 568 19.41 26.11 -6.36
CA SER A 568 19.62 25.40 -7.61
C SER A 568 20.81 26.01 -8.39
N GLY A 569 20.83 27.34 -8.53
CA GLY A 569 21.94 28.07 -9.16
C GLY A 569 23.28 27.87 -8.43
N PHE A 570 23.31 27.97 -7.10
CA PHE A 570 24.51 27.74 -6.29
C PHE A 570 25.06 26.31 -6.47
N THR A 571 24.22 25.30 -6.34
CA THR A 571 24.60 23.88 -6.46
C THR A 571 25.19 23.59 -7.84
N LYS A 572 24.56 24.10 -8.90
CA LYS A 572 25.03 23.92 -10.30
C LYS A 572 26.34 24.66 -10.56
N HIS A 573 26.55 25.83 -9.95
CA HIS A 573 27.83 26.55 -10.04
C HIS A 573 28.95 25.77 -9.34
N VAL A 574 28.73 25.26 -8.12
CA VAL A 574 29.74 24.45 -7.39
C VAL A 574 30.07 23.16 -8.14
N GLU A 575 29.08 22.47 -8.71
CA GLU A 575 29.34 21.28 -9.54
C GLU A 575 30.12 21.62 -10.82
N MET A 576 29.77 22.71 -11.51
CA MET A 576 30.52 23.20 -12.67
C MET A 576 31.99 23.51 -12.32
N MET A 577 32.24 24.18 -11.18
CA MET A 577 33.60 24.42 -10.68
C MET A 577 34.33 23.10 -10.41
N CYS A 578 33.72 22.17 -9.68
CA CYS A 578 34.35 20.89 -9.36
C CYS A 578 34.66 20.09 -10.64
N SER A 579 33.79 20.15 -11.66
CA SER A 579 34.01 19.54 -12.97
C SER A 579 35.22 20.16 -13.72
N MET A 580 35.37 21.49 -13.67
CA MET A 580 36.55 22.18 -14.22
C MET A 580 37.84 21.89 -13.44
N LEU A 581 37.76 21.54 -12.16
CA LEU A 581 38.92 21.13 -11.36
C LEU A 581 39.27 19.65 -11.62
N ARG A 582 38.28 18.77 -11.82
CA ARG A 582 38.50 17.38 -12.28
C ARG A 582 39.18 17.32 -13.64
N SER A 583 38.78 18.14 -14.61
CA SER A 583 39.44 18.20 -15.92
C SER A 583 40.86 18.81 -15.88
N ARG A 584 41.22 19.48 -14.78
CA ARG A 584 42.59 19.91 -14.44
C ARG A 584 43.35 18.91 -13.56
N GLY A 585 42.84 17.69 -13.39
CA GLY A 585 43.49 16.62 -12.63
C GLY A 585 43.30 16.64 -11.11
N GLN A 586 42.42 17.48 -10.56
CA GLN A 586 42.15 17.50 -9.12
C GLN A 586 41.03 16.50 -8.74
N ARG A 587 41.27 15.68 -7.69
CA ARG A 587 40.23 14.85 -7.05
C ARG A 587 39.17 15.77 -6.42
N LYS A 588 37.96 15.82 -7.01
CA LYS A 588 36.82 16.65 -6.54
C LYS A 588 35.50 15.89 -6.68
N SER A 589 35.07 15.25 -5.59
CA SER A 589 33.79 14.55 -5.49
C SER A 589 32.68 15.50 -5.00
N VAL A 590 31.48 15.40 -5.56
CA VAL A 590 30.33 16.25 -5.19
C VAL A 590 29.10 15.39 -4.93
N MET A 591 28.48 15.62 -3.79
CA MET A 591 27.27 14.95 -3.33
C MET A 591 26.22 16.01 -2.99
N VAL A 592 24.98 15.83 -3.44
CA VAL A 592 23.86 16.69 -3.09
C VAL A 592 22.89 15.93 -2.19
N VAL A 593 22.45 16.56 -1.11
CA VAL A 593 21.52 15.99 -0.11
C VAL A 593 20.29 16.87 -0.03
N ALA A 594 19.16 16.40 -0.54
CA ALA A 594 17.88 17.08 -0.38
C ALA A 594 17.22 16.68 0.95
N VAL A 595 17.06 17.66 1.85
CA VAL A 595 16.53 17.47 3.20
C VAL A 595 15.08 17.93 3.38
N SER A 596 14.39 18.17 2.26
CA SER A 596 12.94 18.43 2.18
C SER A 596 12.43 17.85 0.86
N SER A 597 11.99 18.67 -0.09
CA SER A 597 11.65 18.29 -1.47
C SER A 597 12.70 17.35 -2.10
N PRO A 598 12.38 16.06 -2.36
CA PRO A 598 13.28 15.17 -3.09
C PRO A 598 13.33 15.49 -4.59
N TYR A 599 12.46 16.39 -5.06
CA TYR A 599 12.33 16.77 -6.46
C TYR A 599 13.34 17.84 -6.89
N ASP A 600 14.12 18.40 -5.95
CA ASP A 600 15.11 19.46 -6.19
C ASP A 600 16.10 19.11 -7.31
N PHE A 601 16.60 17.86 -7.32
CA PHE A 601 17.49 17.33 -8.37
C PHE A 601 17.11 15.91 -8.82
N ALA A 602 15.91 15.39 -8.51
CA ALA A 602 15.51 14.02 -8.86
C ALA A 602 15.76 13.68 -10.34
N LEU A 603 15.38 14.59 -11.24
CA LEU A 603 15.49 14.42 -12.69
C LEU A 603 16.80 14.98 -13.28
N ASP A 604 17.55 15.79 -12.53
CA ASP A 604 18.77 16.44 -13.03
C ASP A 604 19.95 15.46 -13.03
N LYS A 605 20.34 15.02 -14.24
CA LYS A 605 21.41 14.03 -14.43
C LYS A 605 22.83 14.62 -14.30
N THR A 606 23.01 15.94 -14.15
CA THR A 606 24.34 16.54 -14.00
C THR A 606 24.99 16.11 -12.68
N ILE A 607 24.24 16.19 -11.58
CA ILE A 607 24.67 15.76 -10.24
C ILE A 607 24.96 14.25 -10.22
N GLY A 608 26.19 13.87 -9.85
CA GLY A 608 26.65 12.47 -9.76
C GLY A 608 25.91 11.67 -8.67
N THR A 609 26.02 12.13 -7.42
CA THR A 609 25.44 11.46 -6.25
C THR A 609 24.39 12.34 -5.59
N TYR A 610 23.19 11.78 -5.37
CA TYR A 610 22.03 12.49 -4.85
C TYR A 610 21.25 11.64 -3.84
N ILE A 611 21.11 12.16 -2.62
CA ILE A 611 20.46 11.53 -1.46
C ILE A 611 19.24 12.38 -1.05
N CYS A 612 18.17 11.73 -0.60
CA CYS A 612 17.00 12.38 0.01
C CYS A 612 16.78 11.86 1.44
N THR A 613 16.50 12.76 2.38
CA THR A 613 16.10 12.44 3.76
C THR A 613 14.63 12.76 4.07
N PHE A 614 13.94 13.50 3.18
CA PHE A 614 12.52 13.92 3.28
C PHE A 614 12.14 14.73 4.52
N ASP A 615 13.13 15.10 5.33
CA ASP A 615 13.02 15.82 6.59
C ASP A 615 14.42 16.32 6.99
N PHE A 616 14.49 17.47 7.68
CA PHE A 616 15.73 18.08 8.17
C PHE A 616 15.83 18.11 9.70
N THR A 617 14.94 17.42 10.42
CA THR A 617 15.09 17.20 11.88
C THR A 617 16.40 16.49 12.24
N GLU A 618 16.82 16.63 13.49
CA GLU A 618 18.05 16.00 13.99
C GLU A 618 18.04 14.48 13.82
N ASN A 619 16.89 13.82 13.98
CA ASN A 619 16.77 12.37 13.75
C ASN A 619 17.06 12.00 12.28
N ALA A 620 16.54 12.78 11.32
CA ALA A 620 16.77 12.58 9.90
C ALA A 620 18.26 12.79 9.53
N LEU A 621 18.88 13.84 10.07
CA LEU A 621 20.28 14.16 9.79
C LEU A 621 21.25 13.22 10.52
N ASN A 622 20.91 12.70 11.71
CA ASN A 622 21.71 11.68 12.38
C ASN A 622 21.61 10.32 11.66
N ALA A 623 20.44 9.94 11.11
CA ALA A 623 20.31 8.77 10.22
C ALA A 623 21.11 8.94 8.91
N LEU A 624 21.17 10.16 8.37
CA LEU A 624 22.07 10.50 7.26
C LEU A 624 23.55 10.36 7.64
N VAL A 625 23.99 10.80 8.83
CA VAL A 625 25.38 10.57 9.30
C VAL A 625 25.70 9.08 9.34
N ARG A 626 24.83 8.25 9.93
CA ARG A 626 24.96 6.79 9.95
C ARG A 626 25.11 6.20 8.54
N ALA A 627 24.24 6.61 7.61
CA ALA A 627 24.28 6.18 6.21
C ALA A 627 25.57 6.62 5.47
N LEU A 628 26.07 7.82 5.75
CA LEU A 628 27.31 8.35 5.15
C LEU A 628 28.57 7.68 5.71
N CYS A 629 28.56 7.27 6.99
CA CYS A 629 29.68 6.56 7.62
C CYS A 629 29.69 5.06 7.25
N GLY A 630 28.52 4.46 7.00
CA GLY A 630 28.36 3.08 6.54
C GLY A 630 27.72 2.13 7.54
N ASP A 631 27.16 2.65 8.63
CA ASP A 631 26.55 1.88 9.73
C ASP A 631 25.37 1.01 9.25
N PHE A 632 24.69 1.45 8.18
CA PHE A 632 23.69 0.67 7.45
C PHE A 632 23.70 1.03 5.95
N VAL A 633 23.12 0.17 5.12
CA VAL A 633 22.90 0.44 3.69
C VAL A 633 21.51 1.06 3.49
N PRO A 634 21.40 2.28 2.93
CA PRO A 634 20.11 2.92 2.68
C PRO A 634 19.19 2.11 1.76
N LYS A 635 17.93 1.95 2.15
CA LYS A 635 16.92 1.14 1.43
C LYS A 635 15.78 1.97 0.82
N GLY A 636 15.68 3.24 1.20
CA GLY A 636 14.58 4.10 0.79
C GLY A 636 14.52 4.27 -0.73
N SER A 637 13.29 4.40 -1.25
CA SER A 637 13.03 4.67 -2.65
C SER A 637 12.00 5.79 -2.79
N LEU A 638 12.32 6.81 -3.60
CA LEU A 638 11.43 7.94 -3.88
C LEU A 638 10.00 7.46 -4.22
N PRO A 639 8.96 7.79 -3.42
CA PRO A 639 7.61 7.26 -3.61
C PRO A 639 6.93 7.71 -4.92
N GLY A 640 5.73 7.18 -5.15
CA GLY A 640 4.79 7.63 -6.17
C GLY A 640 5.16 7.26 -7.61
N THR A 641 4.97 8.18 -8.55
CA THR A 641 5.21 7.92 -9.98
C THR A 641 6.68 7.59 -10.26
N LEU A 642 7.61 8.12 -9.47
CA LEU A 642 9.04 7.86 -9.62
C LEU A 642 9.47 6.51 -8.99
N ARG A 643 8.80 6.03 -7.94
CA ARG A 643 8.85 4.61 -7.54
C ARG A 643 8.39 3.72 -8.68
N LYS A 644 7.26 4.08 -9.31
CA LYS A 644 6.71 3.47 -10.52
C LYS A 644 7.43 3.89 -11.81
N SER A 645 8.62 4.48 -11.70
CA SER A 645 9.53 4.79 -12.82
C SER A 645 10.82 3.98 -12.74
N LYS A 646 11.42 3.83 -11.54
CA LYS A 646 12.38 2.71 -11.32
C LYS A 646 11.69 1.35 -11.49
N LYS A 647 10.42 1.24 -11.08
CA LYS A 647 9.47 0.20 -11.50
C LYS A 647 8.52 0.73 -12.58
N VAL A 648 9.01 1.25 -13.73
CA VAL A 648 8.13 1.45 -14.90
C VAL A 648 7.42 0.13 -15.15
N LEU A 649 6.10 0.11 -14.91
CA LEU A 649 5.26 -0.86 -15.58
C LEU A 649 5.39 -0.53 -17.06
N LYS A 650 6.17 -1.35 -17.78
CA LYS A 650 5.83 -1.71 -19.16
C LYS A 650 4.31 -1.89 -19.14
N SER A 651 3.59 -1.12 -19.97
CA SER A 651 2.14 -0.99 -19.88
C SER A 651 1.52 -2.38 -19.71
N ARG A 652 0.48 -2.52 -18.87
CA ARG A 652 -0.08 -3.83 -18.48
C ARG A 652 -0.63 -4.58 -19.70
N GLN A 653 0.28 -5.21 -20.43
CA GLN A 653 0.07 -5.89 -21.70
C GLN A 653 -0.69 -7.16 -21.37
N ASN A 654 -1.99 -7.11 -21.59
CA ASN A 654 -2.82 -8.30 -21.65
C ASN A 654 -2.43 -9.04 -22.93
N TRP A 655 -1.58 -10.05 -22.79
CA TRP A 655 -1.26 -10.93 -23.91
C TRP A 655 -2.49 -11.74 -24.27
N ILE A 656 -2.68 -11.97 -25.58
CA ILE A 656 -3.66 -12.93 -26.07
C ILE A 656 -3.20 -14.31 -25.60
N VAL A 657 -4.09 -15.03 -24.91
CA VAL A 657 -3.85 -16.39 -24.44
C VAL A 657 -4.76 -17.33 -25.24
N GLU A 658 -4.14 -18.13 -26.09
CA GLU A 658 -4.79 -19.17 -26.88
C GLU A 658 -4.88 -20.47 -26.05
N GLU A 659 -5.79 -21.35 -26.44
CA GLU A 659 -5.75 -22.75 -25.97
C GLU A 659 -4.68 -23.50 -26.78
N TYR A 660 -3.87 -24.29 -26.07
CA TYR A 660 -2.75 -25.07 -26.61
C TYR A 660 -3.28 -26.09 -27.63
N ASP A 661 -2.61 -26.16 -28.77
CA ASP A 661 -2.90 -27.15 -29.82
C ASP A 661 -1.64 -27.96 -30.10
N ARG A 662 -1.76 -29.29 -30.08
CA ARG A 662 -0.62 -30.20 -30.17
C ARG A 662 0.10 -30.14 -31.51
N GLU A 663 -0.64 -30.06 -32.62
CA GLU A 663 -0.06 -30.03 -33.97
C GLU A 663 0.61 -28.67 -34.26
N ARG A 664 0.14 -27.60 -33.62
CA ARG A 664 0.63 -26.23 -33.78
C ARG A 664 1.78 -25.86 -32.84
N ASP A 665 1.72 -26.28 -31.57
CA ASP A 665 2.50 -25.68 -30.48
C ASP A 665 3.57 -26.61 -29.87
N ALA A 666 3.54 -27.92 -30.10
CA ALA A 666 4.39 -28.89 -29.38
C ALA A 666 5.91 -28.62 -29.53
N ASP A 667 6.38 -28.32 -30.75
CA ASP A 667 7.80 -27.96 -30.99
C ASP A 667 8.18 -26.65 -30.28
N GLY A 668 7.29 -25.66 -30.32
CA GLY A 668 7.47 -24.38 -29.63
C GLY A 668 7.48 -24.52 -28.10
N LEU A 669 6.71 -25.47 -27.56
CA LEU A 669 6.73 -25.85 -26.15
C LEU A 669 8.02 -26.57 -25.78
N HIS A 670 8.52 -27.47 -26.63
CA HIS A 670 9.77 -28.17 -26.40
C HIS A 670 10.97 -27.20 -26.33
N GLU A 671 11.05 -26.19 -27.20
CA GLU A 671 12.09 -25.16 -27.09
C GLU A 671 11.87 -24.19 -25.92
N LEU A 672 10.62 -23.86 -25.56
CA LEU A 672 10.30 -23.07 -24.36
C LEU A 672 10.75 -23.77 -23.06
N ILE A 673 10.57 -25.10 -22.97
CA ILE A 673 11.03 -25.93 -21.86
C ILE A 673 12.57 -25.88 -21.79
N LYS A 674 13.28 -26.14 -22.90
CA LYS A 674 14.76 -26.04 -22.94
C LYS A 674 15.27 -24.64 -22.60
N ALA A 675 14.62 -23.58 -23.09
CA ALA A 675 14.97 -22.20 -22.78
C ALA A 675 14.78 -21.88 -21.30
N THR A 676 13.72 -22.41 -20.69
CA THR A 676 13.45 -22.28 -19.24
C THR A 676 14.49 -23.04 -18.42
N ALA A 677 14.79 -24.30 -18.78
CA ALA A 677 15.79 -25.13 -18.10
C ALA A 677 17.19 -24.49 -18.12
N ARG A 678 17.62 -23.95 -19.27
CA ARG A 678 18.92 -23.25 -19.41
C ARG A 678 19.05 -21.95 -18.62
N ALA A 679 17.95 -21.39 -18.09
CA ALA A 679 17.90 -20.04 -17.54
C ALA A 679 17.60 -19.95 -16.03
N ASN A 680 17.28 -21.06 -15.38
CA ASN A 680 17.11 -21.13 -13.93
C ASN A 680 18.36 -21.78 -13.31
N SER A 681 18.82 -21.25 -12.17
CA SER A 681 20.08 -21.65 -11.52
C SER A 681 19.90 -22.62 -10.34
N ALA A 682 18.69 -23.14 -10.14
CA ALA A 682 18.35 -24.15 -9.13
C ALA A 682 18.13 -25.51 -9.82
N ASP A 683 18.06 -26.59 -9.03
CA ASP A 683 18.03 -28.00 -9.49
C ASP A 683 16.72 -28.44 -10.19
N LEU A 684 16.25 -27.68 -11.18
CA LEU A 684 15.16 -28.03 -12.09
C LEU A 684 15.60 -29.02 -13.19
N GLY A 685 16.53 -29.93 -12.88
CA GLY A 685 17.05 -30.92 -13.82
C GLY A 685 16.03 -31.92 -14.36
N CYS A 686 14.80 -31.95 -13.81
CA CYS A 686 13.66 -32.64 -14.40
C CYS A 686 13.18 -31.98 -15.72
N LEU A 687 13.46 -30.68 -15.94
CA LEU A 687 13.12 -29.99 -17.19
C LEU A 687 14.08 -30.28 -18.35
N GLU A 688 15.28 -30.81 -18.09
CA GLU A 688 16.21 -31.23 -19.14
C GLU A 688 15.69 -32.43 -19.95
N THR A 689 14.83 -33.26 -19.32
CA THR A 689 14.23 -34.46 -19.91
C THR A 689 12.74 -34.33 -20.20
N ALA A 690 12.09 -33.24 -19.75
CA ALA A 690 10.68 -32.97 -20.04
C ALA A 690 10.47 -32.58 -21.51
N THR A 691 9.32 -32.96 -22.05
CA THR A 691 8.88 -32.62 -23.43
C THR A 691 7.46 -32.07 -23.40
N ALA A 692 6.93 -31.65 -24.56
CA ALA A 692 5.51 -31.30 -24.67
C ALA A 692 4.60 -32.45 -24.19
N ALA A 693 4.91 -33.69 -24.62
CA ALA A 693 4.19 -34.90 -24.24
C ALA A 693 4.26 -35.24 -22.74
N SER A 694 5.15 -34.62 -21.96
CA SER A 694 5.16 -34.80 -20.50
C SER A 694 3.91 -34.22 -19.82
N PHE A 695 3.24 -33.25 -20.46
CA PHE A 695 2.06 -32.58 -19.91
C PHE A 695 0.74 -33.19 -20.40
N GLU A 696 0.75 -33.95 -21.50
CA GLU A 696 -0.43 -34.46 -22.20
C GLU A 696 -0.77 -35.88 -21.68
N LEU A 697 -1.69 -36.01 -20.71
CA LEU A 697 -1.96 -37.31 -20.08
C LEU A 697 -2.85 -38.24 -20.92
N PHE A 698 -3.70 -37.69 -21.81
CA PHE A 698 -4.67 -38.42 -22.62
C PHE A 698 -5.63 -39.34 -21.82
N ASN A 699 -5.82 -39.09 -20.52
CA ASN A 699 -6.69 -39.89 -19.65
C ASN A 699 -8.13 -39.34 -19.69
N PRO A 700 -9.16 -40.11 -20.12
CA PRO A 700 -10.54 -39.63 -20.23
C PRO A 700 -11.23 -39.29 -18.89
N LYS A 701 -10.57 -39.51 -17.75
CA LYS A 701 -11.03 -39.08 -16.42
C LYS A 701 -10.37 -37.79 -15.92
N ILE A 702 -9.39 -37.26 -16.65
CA ILE A 702 -8.71 -36.01 -16.33
C ILE A 702 -9.06 -35.01 -17.44
N ASP A 703 -9.85 -34.01 -17.09
CA ASP A 703 -10.25 -32.92 -17.98
C ASP A 703 -9.08 -31.93 -18.06
N GLU A 704 -8.17 -32.20 -19.00
CA GLU A 704 -6.97 -31.41 -19.26
C GLU A 704 -7.25 -30.29 -20.28
N THR A 705 -6.77 -29.09 -19.99
CA THR A 705 -6.83 -27.94 -20.90
C THR A 705 -5.62 -27.08 -20.65
N HIS A 706 -4.88 -26.74 -21.70
CA HIS A 706 -3.61 -26.03 -21.58
C HIS A 706 -3.66 -24.72 -22.37
N PHE A 707 -2.81 -23.77 -21.99
CA PHE A 707 -2.87 -22.39 -22.49
C PHE A 707 -1.49 -21.91 -22.94
N VAL A 708 -1.44 -21.15 -24.03
CA VAL A 708 -0.21 -20.59 -24.59
C VAL A 708 -0.31 -19.09 -24.85
N VAL A 709 0.83 -18.43 -24.79
CA VAL A 709 1.04 -17.10 -25.41
C VAL A 709 2.07 -17.29 -26.51
N ARG A 710 1.64 -17.08 -27.76
CA ARG A 710 2.40 -17.38 -28.98
C ARG A 710 2.60 -16.12 -29.82
N ASN A 711 3.72 -16.05 -30.53
CA ASN A 711 3.90 -15.09 -31.61
C ASN A 711 3.35 -15.68 -32.91
N SER A 712 2.17 -15.23 -33.35
CA SER A 712 1.48 -15.75 -34.54
C SER A 712 2.27 -15.61 -35.85
N SER A 713 3.29 -14.75 -35.92
CA SER A 713 4.14 -14.59 -37.11
C SER A 713 5.37 -15.50 -37.13
N THR A 714 5.70 -16.18 -36.03
CA THR A 714 6.90 -17.06 -35.94
C THR A 714 6.62 -18.41 -35.26
N ASN A 715 5.41 -18.62 -34.77
CA ASN A 715 4.98 -19.74 -33.91
C ASN A 715 5.79 -19.96 -32.62
N ALA A 716 6.77 -19.10 -32.31
CA ALA A 716 7.49 -19.15 -31.04
C ALA A 716 6.55 -18.92 -29.85
N LEU A 717 6.59 -19.83 -28.86
CA LEU A 717 5.88 -19.66 -27.60
C LEU A 717 6.67 -18.75 -26.66
N TYR A 718 5.99 -17.76 -26.09
CA TYR A 718 6.50 -16.87 -25.05
C TYR A 718 6.10 -17.32 -23.64
N GLY A 719 5.13 -18.22 -23.53
CA GLY A 719 4.76 -18.88 -22.29
C GLY A 719 3.68 -19.95 -22.48
N PHE A 720 3.56 -20.83 -21.49
CA PHE A 720 2.65 -21.97 -21.46
C PHE A 720 2.11 -22.16 -20.03
N ALA A 721 0.91 -22.69 -19.88
CA ALA A 721 0.36 -23.13 -18.59
C ALA A 721 -0.46 -24.41 -18.75
N ALA A 722 -0.10 -25.45 -18.00
CA ALA A 722 -0.82 -26.71 -17.97
C ALA A 722 -1.88 -26.69 -16.85
N THR A 723 -3.14 -26.95 -17.20
CA THR A 723 -4.21 -27.14 -16.21
C THR A 723 -4.94 -28.47 -16.41
N TYR A 724 -5.36 -29.04 -15.28
CA TYR A 724 -6.08 -30.31 -15.20
C TYR A 724 -7.28 -30.15 -14.24
N ALA A 725 -8.35 -30.92 -14.46
CA ALA A 725 -9.47 -31.00 -13.56
C ALA A 725 -9.86 -32.47 -13.33
N ILE A 726 -9.96 -32.87 -12.05
CA ILE A 726 -10.33 -34.24 -11.65
C ILE A 726 -11.22 -34.18 -10.40
N ASP A 727 -12.36 -34.88 -10.43
CA ASP A 727 -13.46 -34.79 -9.45
C ASP A 727 -13.84 -33.32 -9.11
N ARG A 728 -13.35 -32.82 -7.96
CA ARG A 728 -13.63 -31.47 -7.42
C ARG A 728 -12.36 -30.62 -7.29
N THR A 729 -11.24 -31.09 -7.85
CA THR A 729 -9.93 -30.43 -7.78
C THR A 729 -9.54 -29.88 -9.14
N GLY A 730 -9.32 -28.57 -9.22
CA GLY A 730 -8.64 -27.90 -10.33
C GLY A 730 -7.16 -27.79 -10.02
N ILE A 731 -6.32 -28.03 -11.01
CA ILE A 731 -4.87 -28.14 -10.85
C ILE A 731 -4.19 -27.17 -11.82
N LEU A 732 -3.33 -26.29 -11.31
CA LEU A 732 -2.32 -25.59 -12.12
C LEU A 732 -1.00 -26.37 -11.99
N GLY A 733 -0.74 -27.27 -12.94
CA GLY A 733 0.36 -28.23 -12.84
C GLY A 733 1.71 -27.66 -13.25
N ALA A 734 1.74 -26.68 -14.17
CA ALA A 734 2.94 -25.95 -14.53
C ALA A 734 2.62 -24.59 -15.14
N ILE A 735 3.57 -23.65 -15.05
CA ILE A 735 3.55 -22.39 -15.80
C ILE A 735 4.96 -21.99 -16.22
N PHE A 736 5.14 -21.72 -17.52
CA PHE A 736 6.41 -21.31 -18.12
C PHE A 736 6.28 -19.94 -18.78
N VAL A 737 7.36 -19.16 -18.70
CA VAL A 737 7.52 -17.90 -19.44
C VAL A 737 8.95 -17.84 -19.94
N ASP A 738 9.10 -17.61 -21.25
CA ASP A 738 10.39 -17.48 -21.93
C ASP A 738 11.27 -16.45 -21.19
N PRO A 739 12.54 -16.76 -20.90
CA PRO A 739 13.42 -15.86 -20.15
C PRO A 739 13.50 -14.43 -20.70
N SER A 740 13.44 -14.24 -22.03
CA SER A 740 13.43 -12.90 -22.65
C SER A 740 12.10 -12.15 -22.51
N LYS A 741 11.01 -12.86 -22.17
CA LYS A 741 9.64 -12.33 -21.99
C LYS A 741 9.19 -12.29 -20.52
N ARG A 742 10.01 -12.76 -19.58
CA ARG A 742 9.83 -12.49 -18.14
C ARG A 742 9.74 -10.97 -17.92
N ASN A 743 8.95 -10.55 -16.94
CA ASN A 743 8.61 -9.13 -16.70
C ASN A 743 7.84 -8.39 -17.84
N HIS A 744 7.25 -9.10 -18.82
CA HIS A 744 6.29 -8.54 -19.79
C HIS A 744 4.82 -8.88 -19.49
N SER A 745 4.49 -9.36 -18.30
CA SER A 745 3.13 -9.80 -17.89
C SER A 745 2.56 -11.07 -18.57
N VAL A 746 3.29 -11.72 -19.49
CA VAL A 746 2.93 -13.00 -20.14
C VAL A 746 2.40 -14.04 -19.14
N GLY A 747 3.15 -14.35 -18.09
CA GLY A 747 2.75 -15.31 -17.06
C GLY A 747 1.49 -14.91 -16.28
N ARG A 748 1.21 -13.60 -16.14
CA ARG A 748 0.00 -13.11 -15.46
C ARG A 748 -1.24 -13.26 -16.35
N SER A 749 -1.09 -13.07 -17.67
CA SER A 749 -2.16 -13.38 -18.62
C SER A 749 -2.48 -14.88 -18.62
N LEU A 750 -1.44 -15.74 -18.66
CA LEU A 750 -1.58 -17.20 -18.57
C LEU A 750 -2.27 -17.64 -17.27
N HIS A 751 -1.78 -17.19 -16.11
CA HIS A 751 -2.37 -17.52 -14.80
C HIS A 751 -3.83 -17.07 -14.71
N ARG A 752 -4.19 -15.84 -15.10
CA ARG A 752 -5.60 -15.40 -15.08
C ARG A 752 -6.48 -16.21 -16.02
N ARG A 753 -5.99 -16.64 -17.19
CA ARG A 753 -6.76 -17.51 -18.11
C ARG A 753 -6.93 -18.92 -17.52
N ALA A 754 -5.88 -19.48 -16.94
CA ALA A 754 -5.85 -20.78 -16.28
C ALA A 754 -6.80 -20.84 -15.08
N ILE A 755 -6.66 -19.93 -14.11
CA ILE A 755 -7.54 -19.87 -12.93
C ILE A 755 -8.99 -19.63 -13.33
N ARG A 756 -9.28 -18.66 -14.23
CA ARG A 756 -10.65 -18.41 -14.71
C ARG A 756 -11.25 -19.61 -15.44
N HIS A 757 -10.45 -20.46 -16.09
CA HIS A 757 -10.93 -21.71 -16.67
C HIS A 757 -11.30 -22.74 -15.59
N LEU A 758 -10.42 -22.95 -14.59
CA LEU A 758 -10.65 -23.89 -13.49
C LEU A 758 -11.84 -23.48 -12.60
N THR A 759 -11.91 -22.23 -12.15
CA THR A 759 -12.97 -21.77 -11.23
C THR A 759 -14.34 -21.62 -11.90
N LYS A 760 -14.40 -21.49 -13.23
CA LYS A 760 -15.67 -21.50 -13.99
C LYS A 760 -16.35 -22.88 -13.98
N LYS A 761 -15.62 -23.98 -13.78
CA LYS A 761 -16.17 -25.33 -13.69
C LYS A 761 -16.81 -25.53 -12.32
N ARG A 762 -18.15 -25.49 -12.25
CA ARG A 762 -18.96 -25.57 -11.00
C ARG A 762 -18.74 -26.84 -10.14
N SER A 763 -18.10 -27.88 -10.68
CA SER A 763 -17.67 -29.06 -9.92
C SER A 763 -16.51 -28.76 -8.97
N ILE A 764 -15.67 -27.78 -9.30
CA ILE A 764 -14.42 -27.51 -8.61
C ILE A 764 -14.68 -26.80 -7.27
N LYS A 765 -14.11 -27.35 -6.20
CA LYS A 765 -14.16 -26.82 -4.83
C LYS A 765 -12.76 -26.61 -4.22
N LYS A 766 -11.73 -27.24 -4.79
CA LYS A 766 -10.32 -27.11 -4.45
C LYS A 766 -9.58 -26.62 -5.69
N VAL A 767 -8.70 -25.63 -5.57
CA VAL A 767 -7.69 -25.31 -6.59
C VAL A 767 -6.32 -25.54 -5.98
N GLN A 768 -5.45 -26.29 -6.65
CA GLN A 768 -4.10 -26.59 -6.16
C GLN A 768 -3.00 -26.23 -7.16
N LEU A 769 -1.79 -26.02 -6.66
CA LEU A 769 -0.58 -25.81 -7.43
C LEU A 769 0.31 -27.05 -7.37
N GLY A 770 0.67 -27.60 -8.54
CA GLY A 770 1.38 -28.88 -8.65
C GLY A 770 0.46 -30.11 -8.60
N THR A 771 1.01 -31.29 -8.91
CA THR A 771 0.31 -32.59 -8.90
C THR A 771 1.34 -33.74 -8.90
N CYS A 772 0.94 -34.93 -8.43
CA CYS A 772 1.76 -36.14 -8.61
C CYS A 772 1.67 -36.73 -10.03
N PHE A 773 0.68 -36.31 -10.84
CA PHE A 773 0.44 -36.82 -12.19
C PHE A 773 -0.11 -35.69 -13.09
N PRO A 774 0.68 -35.17 -14.05
CA PRO A 774 2.08 -35.52 -14.33
C PRO A 774 3.03 -35.01 -13.21
N GLY A 775 3.92 -35.88 -12.73
CA GLY A 775 4.83 -35.63 -11.61
C GLY A 775 6.07 -34.80 -11.99
N ILE A 776 5.85 -33.65 -12.62
CA ILE A 776 6.90 -32.72 -13.10
C ILE A 776 7.20 -31.67 -12.03
N PHE A 777 6.14 -31.06 -11.49
CA PHE A 777 6.16 -30.15 -10.36
C PHE A 777 5.15 -30.66 -9.33
N LEU A 778 5.64 -31.09 -8.17
CA LEU A 778 4.75 -31.46 -7.05
C LEU A 778 4.21 -30.21 -6.31
N GLY A 779 4.70 -29.02 -6.67
CA GLY A 779 4.39 -27.74 -6.03
C GLY A 779 5.39 -26.66 -6.45
N ILE A 780 5.55 -25.59 -5.67
CA ILE A 780 6.60 -24.59 -5.88
C ILE A 780 7.97 -25.20 -5.53
N PRO A 781 9.00 -25.16 -6.39
CA PRO A 781 10.34 -25.62 -6.05
C PRO A 781 10.95 -24.82 -4.89
N ILE A 782 11.37 -25.51 -3.82
CA ILE A 782 12.00 -24.85 -2.67
C ILE A 782 13.36 -24.29 -3.10
N GLY A 783 13.56 -22.99 -2.87
CA GLY A 783 14.70 -22.21 -3.33
C GLY A 783 14.33 -21.10 -4.32
N GLU A 784 13.24 -21.25 -5.10
CA GLU A 784 12.75 -20.18 -5.99
C GLU A 784 11.84 -19.18 -5.26
N GLY A 785 12.38 -18.43 -4.30
CA GLY A 785 11.62 -17.43 -3.52
C GLY A 785 10.94 -16.33 -4.37
N ILE A 786 11.42 -16.11 -5.60
CA ILE A 786 10.76 -15.24 -6.59
C ILE A 786 9.44 -15.86 -7.08
N ALA A 787 9.35 -17.18 -7.23
CA ALA A 787 8.12 -17.86 -7.66
C ALA A 787 7.06 -17.84 -6.56
N ALA A 788 7.41 -18.16 -5.31
CA ALA A 788 6.48 -18.10 -4.16
C ALA A 788 5.88 -16.69 -3.99
N SER A 789 6.74 -15.66 -3.97
CA SER A 789 6.27 -14.28 -3.91
C SER A 789 5.44 -13.87 -5.14
N TRP A 790 5.71 -14.41 -6.34
CA TRP A 790 4.90 -14.15 -7.52
C TRP A 790 3.50 -14.78 -7.43
N PHE A 791 3.37 -16.01 -6.92
CA PHE A 791 2.06 -16.65 -6.73
C PHE A 791 1.22 -15.93 -5.67
N ALA A 792 1.82 -15.52 -4.53
CA ALA A 792 1.13 -14.69 -3.53
C ALA A 792 0.64 -13.35 -4.13
N ASN A 793 1.46 -12.67 -4.95
CA ASN A 793 1.07 -11.46 -5.68
C ASN A 793 -0.03 -11.67 -6.76
N ASN A 794 -0.44 -12.91 -7.02
CA ASN A 794 -1.57 -13.26 -7.88
C ASN A 794 -2.67 -14.04 -7.13
N GLY A 795 -2.75 -13.90 -5.80
CA GLY A 795 -3.87 -14.34 -4.98
C GLY A 795 -3.85 -15.80 -4.53
N TRP A 796 -2.69 -16.47 -4.52
CA TRP A 796 -2.55 -17.73 -3.79
C TRP A 796 -2.28 -17.45 -2.31
N ASP A 797 -2.89 -18.20 -1.40
CA ASP A 797 -2.48 -18.18 0.01
C ASP A 797 -1.34 -19.18 0.20
N ILE A 798 -0.20 -18.70 0.67
CA ILE A 798 1.04 -19.49 0.80
C ILE A 798 1.43 -19.75 2.27
N GLN A 799 0.52 -19.52 3.22
CA GLN A 799 0.80 -19.65 4.66
C GLN A 799 1.00 -21.11 5.13
N PHE A 800 0.35 -22.07 4.50
CA PHE A 800 0.34 -23.48 4.94
C PHE A 800 0.64 -24.46 3.79
N PRO A 801 1.85 -24.41 3.20
CA PRO A 801 2.25 -25.32 2.13
C PRO A 801 2.44 -26.75 2.66
N LYS A 802 2.04 -27.74 1.86
CA LYS A 802 2.36 -29.15 2.13
C LYS A 802 3.68 -29.49 1.43
N ARG A 803 4.72 -29.80 2.20
CA ARG A 803 6.02 -30.15 1.64
C ARG A 803 6.03 -31.57 1.06
N LEU A 804 6.48 -31.67 -0.19
CA LEU A 804 6.64 -32.91 -0.96
C LEU A 804 8.07 -33.00 -1.50
N THR A 805 8.67 -34.18 -1.44
CA THR A 805 10.07 -34.38 -1.83
C THR A 805 10.21 -35.60 -2.75
N ASN A 806 11.03 -35.45 -3.78
CA ASN A 806 11.57 -36.54 -4.59
C ASN A 806 12.95 -36.90 -4.04
N LEU A 807 13.20 -38.19 -3.88
CA LEU A 807 14.46 -38.76 -3.36
C LEU A 807 15.12 -39.65 -4.41
N VAL A 808 16.44 -39.85 -4.31
CA VAL A 808 17.21 -40.69 -5.23
C VAL A 808 18.26 -41.54 -4.51
N ILE A 809 18.52 -42.75 -5.01
CA ILE A 809 19.76 -43.50 -4.77
C ILE A 809 20.61 -43.36 -6.03
N ASN A 810 21.75 -42.68 -5.91
CA ASN A 810 22.63 -42.34 -7.04
C ASN A 810 23.52 -43.50 -7.54
N ASP A 811 23.70 -44.55 -6.73
CA ASP A 811 24.26 -45.83 -7.16
C ASP A 811 23.50 -46.99 -6.49
N LEU A 812 22.63 -47.63 -7.25
CA LEU A 812 21.85 -48.78 -6.79
C LEU A 812 22.69 -50.06 -6.70
N SER A 813 23.90 -50.11 -7.29
CA SER A 813 24.76 -51.29 -7.26
C SER A 813 25.41 -51.51 -5.90
N THR A 814 25.93 -50.44 -5.27
CA THR A 814 26.50 -50.48 -3.90
C THR A 814 25.46 -50.48 -2.78
N TRP A 815 24.21 -50.06 -3.05
CA TRP A 815 23.14 -50.04 -2.05
C TRP A 815 22.90 -51.39 -1.36
N ILE A 816 22.86 -51.38 -0.02
CA ILE A 816 22.58 -52.52 0.85
C ILE A 816 21.30 -52.31 1.66
N VAL A 817 20.69 -53.40 2.11
CA VAL A 817 19.48 -53.34 2.95
C VAL A 817 19.85 -52.82 4.35
N PRO A 818 19.13 -51.84 4.91
CA PRO A 818 19.38 -51.33 6.27
C PRO A 818 19.34 -52.43 7.33
N GLU A 819 20.25 -52.33 8.30
CA GLU A 819 20.36 -53.30 9.39
C GLU A 819 19.08 -53.37 10.24
N GLY A 820 18.73 -54.56 10.72
CA GLY A 820 17.53 -54.81 11.53
C GLY A 820 16.18 -54.73 10.78
N LEU A 821 16.06 -54.00 9.66
CA LEU A 821 14.78 -53.76 8.97
C LEU A 821 14.04 -55.04 8.59
N LEU A 822 14.74 -56.03 8.01
CA LEU A 822 14.16 -57.35 7.68
C LEU A 822 13.65 -58.10 8.92
N GLN A 823 14.35 -57.96 10.06
CA GLN A 823 13.96 -58.59 11.32
C GLN A 823 12.73 -57.88 11.93
N GLY A 824 12.64 -56.56 11.80
CA GLY A 824 11.47 -55.77 12.18
C GLY A 824 10.23 -56.18 11.38
N ILE A 825 10.34 -56.26 10.05
CA ILE A 825 9.30 -56.73 9.14
C ILE A 825 8.81 -58.13 9.53
N GLN A 826 9.74 -59.07 9.78
CA GLN A 826 9.42 -60.44 10.16
C GLN A 826 8.72 -60.52 11.52
N ARG A 827 9.15 -59.73 12.52
CA ARG A 827 8.49 -59.62 13.84
C ARG A 827 7.09 -59.02 13.76
N ALA A 828 6.85 -58.12 12.81
CA ALA A 828 5.56 -57.49 12.58
C ALA A 828 4.58 -58.38 11.78
N SER A 829 5.01 -59.55 11.29
CA SER A 829 4.21 -60.46 10.45
C SER A 829 3.67 -59.79 9.17
N ILE A 830 4.43 -58.87 8.60
CA ILE A 830 4.08 -58.17 7.35
C ILE A 830 4.60 -59.00 6.17
N SER A 831 3.69 -59.32 5.25
CA SER A 831 3.98 -59.97 3.96
C SER A 831 3.97 -58.97 2.82
N PHE A 832 4.68 -59.28 1.73
CA PHE A 832 4.76 -58.46 0.53
C PHE A 832 4.57 -59.31 -0.72
N ASP A 833 3.74 -58.85 -1.65
CA ASP A 833 3.62 -59.39 -3.00
C ASP A 833 3.60 -58.28 -4.07
N LEU A 834 3.79 -58.68 -5.33
CA LEU A 834 3.83 -57.81 -6.51
C LEU A 834 2.71 -58.23 -7.46
N ILE A 835 1.87 -57.29 -7.89
CA ILE A 835 0.78 -57.51 -8.85
C ILE A 835 0.94 -56.67 -10.12
N HIS A 836 0.39 -57.18 -11.21
CA HIS A 836 0.32 -56.54 -12.53
C HIS A 836 -1.09 -56.75 -13.14
N GLY A 837 -1.51 -55.85 -14.02
CA GLY A 837 -2.78 -55.95 -14.75
C GLY A 837 -4.00 -55.47 -13.98
N LEU A 838 -5.05 -55.08 -14.71
CA LEU A 838 -6.35 -54.69 -14.15
C LEU A 838 -7.30 -55.89 -13.93
N ASP A 839 -7.11 -56.98 -14.66
CA ASP A 839 -8.10 -58.07 -14.79
C ASP A 839 -8.17 -59.03 -13.58
N ASN A 840 -7.39 -58.73 -12.53
CA ASN A 840 -7.33 -59.49 -11.29
C ASN A 840 -8.11 -58.76 -10.18
N GLY A 841 -8.94 -59.46 -9.39
CA GLY A 841 -9.65 -58.84 -8.24
C GLY A 841 -8.74 -58.19 -7.19
N ASP A 842 -7.45 -58.53 -7.20
CA ASP A 842 -6.40 -57.88 -6.42
C ASP A 842 -6.11 -56.43 -6.87
N ALA A 843 -6.32 -56.09 -8.13
CA ALA A 843 -6.23 -54.73 -8.65
C ALA A 843 -7.38 -53.86 -8.14
N GLU A 844 -8.61 -54.40 -8.07
CA GLU A 844 -9.76 -53.70 -7.49
C GLU A 844 -9.55 -53.38 -6.00
N ARG A 845 -9.00 -54.34 -5.24
CA ARG A 845 -8.62 -54.15 -3.83
C ARG A 845 -7.59 -53.02 -3.66
N VAL A 846 -6.55 -52.98 -4.49
CA VAL A 846 -5.56 -51.89 -4.51
C VAL A 846 -6.20 -50.55 -4.86
N LEU A 847 -7.00 -50.48 -5.93
CA LEU A 847 -7.64 -49.23 -6.35
C LEU A 847 -8.65 -48.72 -5.32
N SER A 848 -9.35 -49.63 -4.62
CA SER A 848 -10.21 -49.29 -3.48
C SER A 848 -9.40 -48.71 -2.32
N HIS A 849 -8.32 -49.39 -1.90
CA HIS A 849 -7.42 -48.89 -0.84
C HIS A 849 -6.82 -47.52 -1.17
N VAL A 850 -6.33 -47.31 -2.39
CA VAL A 850 -5.80 -46.02 -2.85
C VAL A 850 -6.88 -44.94 -2.87
N SER A 851 -8.10 -45.25 -3.32
CA SER A 851 -9.22 -44.28 -3.36
C SER A 851 -9.70 -43.81 -1.97
N GLN A 852 -9.37 -44.56 -0.91
CA GLN A 852 -9.72 -44.22 0.47
C GLN A 852 -8.63 -43.39 1.18
N HIS A 853 -7.38 -43.45 0.71
CA HIS A 853 -6.21 -42.92 1.44
C HIS A 853 -5.33 -41.95 0.62
N ALA A 854 -5.64 -41.70 -0.65
CA ALA A 854 -4.88 -40.80 -1.53
C ALA A 854 -5.80 -39.90 -2.38
N THR A 855 -5.20 -38.93 -3.07
CA THR A 855 -5.91 -38.01 -3.98
C THR A 855 -6.31 -38.70 -5.30
N ALA A 856 -7.29 -38.13 -5.99
CA ALA A 856 -7.80 -38.70 -7.24
C ALA A 856 -6.72 -38.79 -8.34
N GLU A 857 -5.76 -37.85 -8.37
CA GLU A 857 -4.61 -37.90 -9.28
C GLU A 857 -3.68 -39.10 -9.02
N VAL A 858 -3.47 -39.48 -7.74
CA VAL A 858 -2.73 -40.69 -7.35
C VAL A 858 -3.51 -41.93 -7.80
N LEU A 859 -4.83 -41.95 -7.62
CA LEU A 859 -5.68 -43.07 -8.04
C LEU A 859 -5.62 -43.31 -9.56
N GLU A 860 -5.55 -42.26 -10.37
CA GLU A 860 -5.36 -42.40 -11.83
C GLU A 860 -3.93 -42.80 -12.21
N LEU A 861 -2.91 -42.33 -11.49
CA LEU A 861 -1.53 -42.81 -11.66
C LEU A 861 -1.41 -44.33 -11.36
N TYR A 862 -2.07 -44.83 -10.31
CA TYR A 862 -2.15 -46.27 -10.02
C TYR A 862 -2.90 -47.04 -11.12
N ARG A 863 -3.96 -46.48 -11.70
CA ARG A 863 -4.67 -47.10 -12.85
C ARG A 863 -3.78 -47.20 -14.08
N CYS A 864 -3.04 -46.13 -14.40
CA CYS A 864 -2.10 -46.12 -15.52
C CYS A 864 -0.94 -47.12 -15.30
N ALA A 865 -0.43 -47.22 -14.06
CA ALA A 865 0.57 -48.23 -13.69
C ALA A 865 0.06 -49.68 -13.80
N LEU A 866 -1.20 -49.95 -13.48
CA LEU A 866 -1.80 -51.28 -13.61
C LEU A 866 -2.12 -51.66 -15.07
N GLN A 867 -2.29 -50.67 -15.97
CA GLN A 867 -2.44 -50.89 -17.42
C GLN A 867 -1.10 -51.25 -18.10
N GLU A 868 0.01 -50.68 -17.66
CA GLU A 868 1.35 -50.96 -18.21
C GLU A 868 1.97 -52.21 -17.57
N THR A 869 1.47 -53.37 -17.97
CA THR A 869 1.80 -54.69 -17.37
C THR A 869 3.23 -55.17 -17.59
N LYS A 870 4.03 -54.55 -18.47
CA LYS A 870 5.40 -54.99 -18.79
C LYS A 870 6.45 -54.18 -18.04
N ALA A 871 6.22 -52.88 -17.89
CA ALA A 871 7.18 -51.95 -17.28
C ALA A 871 6.74 -51.42 -15.89
N CYS A 872 5.50 -51.67 -15.46
CA CYS A 872 4.97 -51.24 -14.17
C CYS A 872 4.35 -52.39 -13.38
N GLY A 873 4.31 -52.24 -12.05
CA GLY A 873 3.62 -53.16 -11.14
C GLY A 873 3.42 -52.53 -9.76
N ILE A 874 2.51 -53.09 -8.96
CA ILE A 874 2.20 -52.60 -7.62
C ILE A 874 2.72 -53.59 -6.58
N VAL A 875 3.58 -53.14 -5.66
CA VAL A 875 3.86 -53.92 -4.44
C VAL A 875 2.87 -53.56 -3.35
N ARG A 876 2.37 -54.58 -2.66
CA ARG A 876 1.40 -54.49 -1.58
C ARG A 876 2.03 -54.98 -0.29
N ALA A 877 1.84 -54.24 0.80
CA ALA A 877 2.10 -54.71 2.15
C ALA A 877 0.81 -55.30 2.72
N LYS A 878 0.85 -56.51 3.25
CA LYS A 878 -0.33 -57.23 3.75
C LYS A 878 -0.07 -57.93 5.08
N LYS A 879 -1.07 -57.91 5.96
CA LYS A 879 -1.12 -58.81 7.13
C LYS A 879 -1.36 -60.26 6.70
N ALA A 880 -1.21 -61.19 7.65
CA ALA A 880 -1.52 -62.62 7.45
C ALA A 880 -3.01 -62.93 7.15
N ASP A 881 -3.90 -61.94 7.32
CA ASP A 881 -5.33 -62.00 7.00
C ASP A 881 -5.68 -61.38 5.62
N ASP A 882 -4.67 -61.15 4.78
CA ASP A 882 -4.75 -60.49 3.45
C ASP A 882 -5.14 -58.99 3.48
N THR A 883 -5.29 -58.37 4.67
CA THR A 883 -5.58 -56.93 4.81
C THR A 883 -4.43 -56.08 4.29
N LEU A 884 -4.72 -55.16 3.36
CA LEU A 884 -3.78 -54.18 2.82
C LEU A 884 -3.37 -53.14 3.88
N LEU A 885 -2.07 -53.10 4.15
CA LEU A 885 -1.40 -52.11 5.02
C LEU A 885 -0.87 -50.90 4.24
N GLY A 886 -0.64 -51.05 2.94
CA GLY A 886 -0.11 -49.99 2.08
C GLY A 886 0.38 -50.51 0.74
N THR A 887 0.65 -49.61 -0.19
CA THR A 887 1.06 -49.91 -1.57
C THR A 887 2.09 -48.92 -2.11
N ILE A 888 2.90 -49.36 -3.08
CA ILE A 888 3.73 -48.51 -3.94
C ILE A 888 3.58 -48.93 -5.42
N ILE A 889 3.75 -47.98 -6.33
CA ILE A 889 4.02 -48.27 -7.74
C ILE A 889 5.53 -48.51 -7.91
N ILE A 890 5.90 -49.50 -8.72
CA ILE A 890 7.25 -49.72 -9.24
C ILE A 890 7.23 -49.51 -10.75
N CYS A 891 8.23 -48.79 -11.27
CA CYS A 891 8.47 -48.61 -12.70
C CYS A 891 9.87 -49.11 -13.06
N SER A 892 10.00 -50.00 -14.04
CA SER A 892 11.31 -50.35 -14.62
C SER A 892 11.88 -49.19 -15.45
N PRO A 893 13.21 -49.16 -15.69
CA PRO A 893 13.81 -48.26 -16.66
C PRO A 893 13.10 -48.32 -18.02
N GLY A 894 12.87 -47.16 -18.63
CA GLY A 894 12.18 -47.05 -19.92
C GLY A 894 10.66 -47.24 -19.87
N SER A 895 10.04 -47.31 -18.69
CA SER A 895 8.57 -47.33 -18.56
C SER A 895 7.92 -46.09 -19.23
N PRO A 896 6.81 -46.26 -19.98
CA PRO A 896 6.01 -45.15 -20.52
C PRO A 896 5.63 -44.07 -19.49
N LEU A 897 5.45 -44.44 -18.21
CA LEU A 897 5.16 -43.48 -17.13
C LEU A 897 6.29 -42.45 -16.90
N ALA A 898 7.53 -42.75 -17.30
CA ALA A 898 8.63 -41.79 -17.21
C ALA A 898 8.38 -40.53 -18.06
N THR A 899 7.52 -40.60 -19.08
CA THR A 899 7.11 -39.44 -19.90
C THR A 899 6.47 -38.37 -19.02
N TYR A 900 5.58 -38.80 -18.13
CA TYR A 900 4.80 -37.96 -17.21
C TYR A 900 5.49 -37.74 -15.86
N VAL A 901 6.61 -38.43 -15.61
CA VAL A 901 7.46 -38.28 -14.41
C VAL A 901 8.93 -38.13 -14.85
N PRO A 902 9.34 -36.96 -15.38
CA PRO A 902 10.68 -36.74 -15.93
C PRO A 902 11.88 -37.03 -15.02
N PRO A 903 11.78 -37.04 -13.67
CA PRO A 903 12.83 -37.61 -12.81
C PRO A 903 13.21 -39.08 -13.10
N LEU A 904 12.35 -39.84 -13.79
CA LEU A 904 12.65 -41.21 -14.25
C LEU A 904 13.34 -41.27 -15.63
N MET A 905 13.46 -40.15 -16.36
CA MET A 905 14.01 -40.15 -17.72
C MET A 905 15.55 -40.12 -17.72
N PRO A 906 16.22 -41.00 -18.49
CA PRO A 906 17.67 -41.18 -18.40
C PRO A 906 18.44 -40.10 -19.18
N ARG A 907 19.20 -39.23 -18.49
CA ARG A 907 19.98 -38.15 -19.14
C ARG A 907 21.21 -38.63 -19.93
N ARG A 908 21.72 -39.83 -19.65
CA ARG A 908 22.97 -40.38 -20.24
C ARG A 908 22.91 -41.87 -20.59
N GLY A 909 21.69 -42.42 -20.77
CA GLY A 909 21.48 -43.85 -21.04
C GLY A 909 21.56 -44.78 -19.81
N GLU A 910 21.90 -44.25 -18.62
CA GLU A 910 21.79 -44.97 -17.35
C GLU A 910 20.33 -45.31 -17.03
N GLY A 911 20.00 -46.59 -16.81
CA GLY A 911 18.63 -47.00 -16.48
C GLY A 911 18.20 -46.52 -15.09
N ILE A 912 17.14 -45.70 -15.02
CA ILE A 912 16.55 -45.21 -13.77
C ILE A 912 15.27 -46.00 -13.47
N GLY A 913 15.23 -46.65 -12.31
CA GLY A 913 14.01 -47.27 -11.78
C GLY A 913 13.16 -46.26 -10.99
N GLY A 914 11.84 -46.43 -11.02
CA GLY A 914 10.91 -45.63 -10.24
C GLY A 914 10.31 -46.41 -9.07
N VAL A 915 10.15 -45.74 -7.94
CA VAL A 915 9.16 -46.05 -6.90
C VAL A 915 8.27 -44.82 -6.78
N LEU A 916 6.97 -44.94 -7.04
CA LEU A 916 6.08 -43.77 -7.15
C LEU A 916 4.90 -43.87 -6.18
N ALA A 917 4.49 -42.70 -5.67
CA ALA A 917 3.26 -42.47 -4.92
C ALA A 917 3.00 -43.53 -3.82
N PRO A 918 3.85 -43.60 -2.78
CA PRO A 918 3.59 -44.46 -1.62
C PRO A 918 2.27 -44.08 -0.95
N VAL A 919 1.38 -45.07 -0.80
CA VAL A 919 0.10 -44.92 -0.08
C VAL A 919 0.15 -45.86 1.13
N VAL A 920 0.26 -45.28 2.32
CA VAL A 920 0.29 -45.99 3.59
C VAL A 920 -0.62 -45.24 4.56
N PRO A 921 -1.70 -45.84 5.10
CA PRO A 921 -2.55 -45.20 6.10
C PRO A 921 -1.81 -45.01 7.43
N PRO A 922 -2.08 -43.92 8.18
CA PRO A 922 -1.42 -43.66 9.46
C PRO A 922 -1.79 -44.74 10.50
N THR A 923 -0.78 -45.44 11.01
CA THR A 923 -0.93 -46.58 11.94
C THR A 923 0.33 -46.75 12.80
N SER A 924 0.27 -47.49 13.91
CA SER A 924 1.46 -47.76 14.74
C SER A 924 2.58 -48.58 14.09
N GLN A 925 2.45 -48.91 12.80
CA GLN A 925 3.45 -49.62 11.99
C GLN A 925 3.68 -48.95 10.62
N ASP A 926 3.13 -47.76 10.36
CA ASP A 926 3.17 -47.10 9.04
C ASP A 926 4.61 -46.85 8.53
N VAL A 927 5.51 -46.39 9.38
CA VAL A 927 6.95 -46.24 9.08
C VAL A 927 7.57 -47.57 8.64
N LEU A 928 7.28 -48.66 9.34
CA LEU A 928 7.83 -49.99 9.03
C LEU A 928 7.23 -50.57 7.74
N VAL A 929 5.94 -50.32 7.50
CA VAL A 929 5.25 -50.66 6.26
C VAL A 929 5.86 -49.89 5.08
N LEU A 930 6.06 -48.58 5.22
CA LEU A 930 6.67 -47.74 4.19
C LEU A 930 8.11 -48.18 3.89
N GLN A 931 8.94 -48.38 4.92
CA GLN A 931 10.31 -48.86 4.75
C GLN A 931 10.34 -50.25 4.09
N GLY A 932 9.41 -51.15 4.42
CA GLY A 932 9.27 -52.45 3.76
C GLY A 932 8.82 -52.35 2.30
N LEU A 933 7.88 -51.46 1.98
CA LEU A 933 7.46 -51.17 0.60
C LEU A 933 8.64 -50.61 -0.22
N VAL A 934 9.31 -49.57 0.28
CA VAL A 934 10.48 -48.95 -0.38
C VAL A 934 11.63 -49.93 -0.53
N LEU A 935 11.88 -50.80 0.46
CA LEU A 935 12.84 -51.91 0.37
C LEU A 935 12.51 -52.86 -0.79
N MET A 936 11.26 -53.28 -0.93
CA MET A 936 10.83 -54.15 -2.03
C MET A 936 10.92 -53.45 -3.39
N GLY A 937 10.50 -52.19 -3.49
CA GLY A 937 10.66 -51.38 -4.71
C GLY A 937 12.12 -51.21 -5.15
N THR A 938 12.99 -50.88 -4.19
CA THR A 938 14.44 -50.71 -4.41
C THR A 938 15.09 -52.03 -4.84
N ARG A 939 14.73 -53.16 -4.22
CA ARG A 939 15.18 -54.50 -4.63
C ARG A 939 14.69 -54.89 -6.02
N GLN A 940 13.45 -54.60 -6.37
CA GLN A 940 12.91 -54.89 -7.70
C GLN A 940 13.62 -54.05 -8.78
N ASN A 941 13.86 -52.77 -8.54
CA ASN A 941 14.61 -51.91 -9.46
C ASN A 941 16.08 -52.36 -9.60
N LYS A 942 16.69 -52.91 -8.55
CA LYS A 942 18.01 -53.55 -8.60
C LYS A 942 17.98 -54.86 -9.42
N ALA A 943 16.91 -55.66 -9.32
CA ALA A 943 16.70 -56.84 -10.15
C ALA A 943 16.46 -56.48 -11.64
N HIS A 944 15.77 -55.37 -11.92
CA HIS A 944 15.63 -54.77 -13.26
C HIS A 944 16.92 -54.14 -13.80
N LYS A 945 18.06 -54.28 -13.09
CA LYS A 945 19.38 -53.71 -13.45
C LYS A 945 19.39 -52.19 -13.61
N SER A 946 18.54 -51.48 -12.85
CA SER A 946 18.59 -50.02 -12.78
C SER A 946 19.90 -49.58 -12.13
N ALA A 947 20.58 -48.59 -12.72
CA ALA A 947 21.76 -47.96 -12.13
C ALA A 947 21.38 -47.05 -10.95
N LYS A 948 20.19 -46.45 -11.01
CA LYS A 948 19.62 -45.52 -10.02
C LYS A 948 18.18 -45.90 -9.72
N THR A 949 17.67 -45.51 -8.56
CA THR A 949 16.22 -45.51 -8.30
C THR A 949 15.79 -44.17 -7.71
N VAL A 950 14.66 -43.66 -8.19
CA VAL A 950 14.02 -42.43 -7.69
C VAL A 950 12.75 -42.82 -6.95
N LEU A 951 12.57 -42.27 -5.75
CA LEU A 951 11.33 -42.33 -4.99
C LEU A 951 10.61 -40.98 -5.12
N SER A 952 9.43 -40.97 -5.73
CA SER A 952 8.66 -39.76 -6.02
C SER A 952 7.46 -39.60 -5.08
N TRP A 953 7.11 -38.35 -4.76
CA TRP A 953 5.99 -37.97 -3.90
C TRP A 953 6.11 -38.47 -2.43
N VAL A 954 7.27 -38.24 -1.80
CA VAL A 954 7.43 -38.44 -0.35
C VAL A 954 6.87 -37.23 0.39
N GLN A 955 6.01 -37.47 1.40
CA GLN A 955 5.48 -36.42 2.26
C GLN A 955 6.41 -36.17 3.45
N ASP A 956 6.47 -34.94 3.96
CA ASP A 956 7.48 -34.49 4.94
C ASP A 956 7.56 -35.37 6.21
N ALA A 957 6.43 -35.82 6.76
CA ALA A 957 6.38 -36.72 7.92
C ALA A 957 7.00 -38.12 7.69
N ALA A 958 7.24 -38.50 6.44
CA ALA A 958 7.85 -39.77 6.05
C ALA A 958 9.30 -39.62 5.53
N TYR A 959 9.77 -38.39 5.34
CA TYR A 959 11.04 -38.07 4.67
C TYR A 959 12.26 -38.68 5.38
N GLU A 960 12.44 -38.40 6.67
CA GLU A 960 13.62 -38.83 7.43
C GLU A 960 13.78 -40.35 7.48
N HIS A 961 12.66 -41.07 7.60
CA HIS A 961 12.64 -42.53 7.69
C HIS A 961 13.08 -43.23 6.40
N VAL A 962 12.98 -42.57 5.25
CA VAL A 962 13.45 -43.10 3.96
C VAL A 962 14.87 -42.62 3.63
N VAL A 963 15.25 -41.39 4.03
CA VAL A 963 16.65 -40.96 3.97
C VAL A 963 17.56 -41.90 4.79
N ALA A 964 17.09 -42.37 5.95
CA ALA A 964 17.75 -43.40 6.74
C ALA A 964 17.96 -44.75 6.00
N MET A 965 17.30 -44.97 4.85
CA MET A 965 17.55 -46.13 3.97
C MET A 965 18.63 -45.88 2.91
N GLY A 966 19.35 -44.76 2.96
CA GLY A 966 20.39 -44.38 1.99
C GLY A 966 19.88 -43.60 0.78
N PHE A 967 18.73 -42.93 0.90
CA PHE A 967 18.20 -42.02 -0.12
C PHE A 967 18.66 -40.57 0.11
N GLU A 968 19.01 -39.88 -0.96
CA GLU A 968 19.39 -38.45 -0.98
C GLU A 968 18.22 -37.59 -1.49
N ILE A 969 18.17 -36.30 -1.13
CA ILE A 969 17.21 -35.36 -1.75
C ILE A 969 17.57 -35.20 -3.23
N LEU A 970 16.59 -35.42 -4.11
CA LEU A 970 16.67 -35.02 -5.51
C LEU A 970 16.07 -33.62 -5.70
N GLN A 971 14.84 -33.39 -5.22
CA GLN A 971 14.10 -32.12 -5.32
C GLN A 971 13.07 -32.02 -4.18
N SER A 972 12.85 -30.83 -3.60
CA SER A 972 11.72 -30.56 -2.69
C SER A 972 10.80 -29.46 -3.24
N PHE A 973 9.51 -29.58 -2.96
CA PHE A 973 8.43 -28.71 -3.43
C PHE A 973 7.44 -28.37 -2.31
N GLU A 974 6.71 -27.28 -2.49
CA GLU A 974 5.59 -26.83 -1.66
C GLU A 974 4.28 -26.93 -2.45
N GLU A 975 3.47 -27.96 -2.19
CA GLU A 975 2.09 -28.11 -2.71
C GLU A 975 1.19 -27.08 -2.01
N ILE A 976 0.44 -26.29 -2.77
CA ILE A 976 -0.41 -25.21 -2.25
C ILE A 976 -1.87 -25.43 -2.66
N THR A 977 -2.80 -25.11 -1.77
CA THR A 977 -4.24 -25.40 -1.91
C THR A 977 -5.09 -24.20 -1.47
N ASN A 978 -6.03 -23.78 -2.32
CA ASN A 978 -6.97 -22.69 -2.08
C ASN A 978 -8.41 -23.08 -2.48
N THR A 979 -9.39 -22.29 -2.05
CA THR A 979 -10.77 -22.35 -2.57
C THR A 979 -10.91 -21.49 -3.83
N PRO A 980 -11.84 -21.81 -4.76
CA PRO A 980 -12.14 -20.97 -5.92
C PRO A 980 -12.45 -19.50 -5.56
N ASP A 981 -13.07 -19.28 -4.40
CA ASP A 981 -13.47 -17.97 -3.90
C ASP A 981 -12.28 -17.02 -3.63
N THR A 982 -11.07 -17.57 -3.45
CA THR A 982 -9.84 -16.78 -3.22
C THR A 982 -9.53 -15.83 -4.40
N TRP A 983 -10.08 -16.11 -5.59
CA TRP A 983 -9.92 -15.26 -6.78
C TRP A 983 -11.20 -14.50 -7.19
N ALA A 984 -12.22 -14.42 -6.34
CA ALA A 984 -13.48 -13.71 -6.66
C ALA A 984 -13.24 -12.25 -7.08
N ASP A 985 -12.35 -11.53 -6.39
CA ASP A 985 -11.99 -10.13 -6.69
C ASP A 985 -10.93 -9.99 -7.83
N LEU A 986 -10.42 -11.11 -8.36
CA LEU A 986 -9.32 -11.16 -9.31
C LEU A 986 -9.71 -11.66 -10.71
N ILE A 987 -10.96 -12.11 -10.89
CA ILE A 987 -11.48 -12.77 -12.11
C ILE A 987 -12.20 -11.80 -13.03
#